data_AF-A0A518DEG0-F1
#
_entry.id   AF-A0A518DEG0-F1
#
_cell.length_a   1.000
_cell.length_b   1.000
_cell.length_c   1.000
_cell.angle_alpha   90.00
_cell.angle_beta   90.00
_cell.angle_gamma   90.00
#
_symmetry.space_group_name_H-M   'P 1'
#
loop_
_entity.id
_entity.type
_entity.pdbx_description
1 polymer ?
#
loop_
_entity_poly.entity_id
_entity_poly.type
_entity_poly.pdbx_seq_one_letter_code
_entity_poly.pdbx_strand_id
1 'polypeptide(L)'
;MTALLVRIARVAAGGPAMQGAAWLLAVLMAAPAAAADEVGGAEPPAPLVLGVVHDSEGAPVAGARLWLVGGNYGAPELLGETTSDAEGGFAFTSLPAEDAVFANPGQLTVWARHDGAGLGWFNGLYNHRRTPLSVELAPSAECRGRLSDPEGGPIAGAQVTPRILLRTELGVGGGDYGQLPPEWSREKTVTTGPDGSFAIPGLPTTGALSAGVSKPGYGRPTVMWNLGAPASLSLAPAGSLAGSIAWHGGEPPAGLDPDKPVGTLNVYGYVRREGSNVSVNEEASIQADGTFRVDGLPPGQYRLSAAFAAGVAARPGAVVEVNVEPGQATRGVSLTTEPGVWLRGRVLAFADKRPVGGATVTYNRIEEGRSTHEGQCVTDQDGAHAAFVREGTYQIQVLLTPDRYVPLNSSFHSGGDAKSRMPRLAVAADTQWPDLLLDPAGDLAIEVVDEAGRPAAGAVVHVVCSVGVQAELRRSIQKADASGRFTIRGVALNDTLPIRVRTPDAISKPSLVVTPEKVAQPLRVELSTAHGFRFRCKVVDPEGEPIAGATIHFGTSYPYATKWQGPGGGVSVSGTAGTATTDASGEAQSDLLWNDLNYWVSASAEGYSSAEAPQVHGISEEVLTLNPLVLAKAAPPTTGTVVGADGAPLGGVRVFAAGSEWGPAVQLTGRSGAFRLEKTAPDVRWVFADKEGYRLGGARLPDDGSAVRIELRADDATPVGLPAVPSPDLQQRRAAARELIELAWKLPTDPRSTARMSLLEGMTRIDIERADAMSGEVDGAFGYVVRSQEARDVIREDPQRGLTLLIEAKAGGQPTVIELAKRFARSPQVEERGLALPLANIAAQRAEATGASYDFARAAMLQSQLGFHDAAELMAAKAFAAVDKEPNPSRQEAATQSAAAALAPYELAGALEMANIGDSDFSRIRALARVAVAAAVTDPDAAIAALESLKGDANAVTSRDRGRLKIAMQIVATDTAGAAALVRRCEDAGNRAQALGYLAVEVAPVDQQLAWTLIDEALAIHRGSPDAYQGYINYGQAGPFAGLLAYQASLVGYPDMESVVWHVMAAARAQGRSVRGQARLQVTIGTARFLALVDPAAARELLLTVGEQEDQLPRGDGGVSLYDQWLQAWLLVDFAHGAELLKQDLRRLADGGKQDPLRHGHGGVFRLLTAHPEERVEIVNDSETGLWKLDEE
;
A
#
# COMPACT_ATOMS: atom_id res chain seq x y z
N MET A 1 7.80 33.27 50.97
CA MET A 1 8.41 31.92 50.95
C MET A 1 9.63 31.80 51.87
N THR A 2 10.56 32.76 51.87
CA THR A 2 11.74 32.74 52.76
C THR A 2 11.40 32.82 54.26
N ALA A 3 10.32 33.50 54.64
CA ALA A 3 9.82 33.53 56.03
C ALA A 3 9.09 32.25 56.48
N LEU A 4 8.67 31.39 55.54
CA LEU A 4 8.01 30.11 55.82
C LEU A 4 9.05 29.00 56.07
N LEU A 5 10.19 29.07 55.39
CA LEU A 5 11.33 28.16 55.58
C LEU A 5 12.04 28.36 56.92
N VAL A 6 12.06 29.59 57.46
CA VAL A 6 12.66 29.90 58.78
C VAL A 6 11.81 29.42 59.97
N ARG A 7 10.50 29.20 59.77
CA ARG A 7 9.62 28.63 60.81
C ARG A 7 9.68 27.11 60.91
N ILE A 8 9.97 26.42 59.79
CA ILE A 8 10.07 24.96 59.74
C ILE A 8 11.39 24.47 60.36
N ALA A 9 12.48 25.24 60.20
CA ALA A 9 13.78 24.92 60.81
C ALA A 9 13.83 25.05 62.35
N ARG A 10 12.84 25.68 63.00
CA ARG A 10 12.79 25.81 64.47
C ARG A 10 11.99 24.72 65.19
N VAL A 11 11.27 23.86 64.46
CA VAL A 11 10.46 22.78 65.05
C VAL A 11 11.18 21.42 65.03
N ALA A 12 12.28 21.28 64.28
CA ALA A 12 13.01 20.02 64.11
C ALA A 12 14.24 19.84 65.04
N ALA A 13 14.27 20.48 66.21
CA ALA A 13 15.34 20.30 67.19
C ALA A 13 14.77 19.66 68.47
N GLY A 14 14.67 18.33 68.49
CA GLY A 14 14.28 17.59 69.69
C GLY A 14 14.12 16.09 69.45
N GLY A 15 15.23 15.35 69.38
CA GLY A 15 15.19 13.88 69.37
C GLY A 15 16.52 13.23 68.96
N PRO A 16 17.18 12.45 69.84
CA PRO A 16 18.50 11.89 69.57
C PRO A 16 18.41 10.48 68.98
N ALA A 17 18.69 10.33 67.70
CA ALA A 17 19.09 9.05 67.12
C ALA A 17 19.80 9.26 65.78
N MET A 18 21.13 9.28 65.81
CA MET A 18 22.01 8.48 64.94
C MET A 18 23.43 9.05 64.97
N GLN A 19 24.24 8.51 65.89
CA GLN A 19 25.69 8.44 65.72
C GLN A 19 25.97 7.38 64.65
N GLY A 20 26.18 7.82 63.41
CA GLY A 20 26.51 6.95 62.29
C GLY A 20 27.03 7.67 61.05
N ALA A 21 27.49 8.92 61.19
CA ALA A 21 27.95 9.75 60.07
C ALA A 21 29.17 10.60 60.45
N ALA A 22 30.18 9.98 61.08
CA ALA A 22 31.43 10.65 61.46
C ALA A 22 32.69 10.07 60.78
N TRP A 23 32.53 9.21 59.76
CA TRP A 23 33.68 8.63 59.05
C TRP A 23 33.75 8.92 57.54
N LEU A 24 32.79 9.67 56.97
CA LEU A 24 32.81 10.06 55.55
C LEU A 24 33.28 11.50 55.29
N LEU A 25 33.59 12.28 56.34
CA LEU A 25 33.94 13.70 56.21
C LEU A 25 35.45 14.01 56.32
N ALA A 26 36.30 12.99 56.45
CA ALA A 26 37.75 13.16 56.62
C ALA A 26 38.60 12.80 55.38
N VAL A 27 37.99 12.35 54.27
CA VAL A 27 38.72 12.00 53.02
C VAL A 27 38.52 13.05 51.90
N LEU A 28 37.70 14.09 52.13
CA LEU A 28 37.35 15.08 51.10
C LEU A 28 37.96 16.48 51.30
N MET A 29 38.94 16.64 52.19
CA MET A 29 39.57 17.96 52.45
C MET A 29 41.09 17.85 52.56
N ALA A 30 41.79 17.67 51.43
CA ALA A 30 43.18 18.06 51.26
C ALA A 30 43.60 18.07 49.77
N ALA A 31 43.28 19.15 49.06
CA ALA A 31 44.04 19.59 47.88
C ALA A 31 44.03 21.13 47.86
N PRO A 32 45.16 21.79 47.52
CA PRO A 32 45.34 23.22 47.74
C PRO A 32 44.62 24.05 46.67
N ALA A 33 43.95 25.11 47.13
CA ALA A 33 43.47 26.19 46.28
C ALA A 33 44.66 26.96 45.69
N ALA A 34 44.92 26.75 44.41
CA ALA A 34 45.66 27.72 43.60
C ALA A 34 44.66 28.78 43.12
N ALA A 35 44.94 30.04 43.46
CA ALA A 35 44.21 31.19 42.95
C ALA A 35 44.35 31.26 41.43
N ALA A 36 43.24 31.06 40.72
CA ALA A 36 43.09 31.46 39.33
C ALA A 36 42.11 32.62 39.31
N ASP A 37 42.54 33.73 38.74
CA ASP A 37 41.79 34.97 38.59
C ASP A 37 40.40 34.71 37.97
N GLU A 38 39.38 35.37 38.54
CA GLU A 38 38.04 35.49 37.98
C GLU A 38 38.12 36.24 36.64
N VAL A 39 38.34 35.50 35.57
CA VAL A 39 37.86 35.91 34.25
C VAL A 39 36.41 35.45 34.17
N GLY A 40 35.48 36.40 34.07
CA GLY A 40 34.08 36.14 33.76
C GLY A 40 33.94 35.45 32.40
N GLY A 41 34.16 34.14 32.37
CA GLY A 41 33.89 33.29 31.23
C GLY A 41 32.40 33.03 31.17
N ALA A 42 31.74 33.54 30.14
CA ALA A 42 30.40 33.10 29.78
C ALA A 42 30.39 31.57 29.71
N GLU A 43 29.43 30.94 30.38
CA GLU A 43 29.19 29.50 30.31
C GLU A 43 29.16 29.07 28.84
N PRO A 44 29.99 28.11 28.40
CA PRO A 44 30.04 27.72 27.00
C PRO A 44 28.64 27.29 26.55
N PRO A 45 28.19 27.68 25.35
CA PRO A 45 26.87 27.33 24.86
C PRO A 45 26.70 25.82 24.89
N ALA A 46 25.58 25.34 25.44
CA ALA A 46 25.27 23.92 25.50
C ALA A 46 25.33 23.31 24.08
N PRO A 47 25.97 22.15 23.89
CA PRO A 47 26.10 21.53 22.58
C PRO A 47 24.73 21.21 21.97
N LEU A 48 24.57 21.49 20.68
CA LEU A 48 23.29 21.37 19.98
C LEU A 48 23.08 19.97 19.37
N VAL A 49 24.13 19.19 19.20
CA VAL A 49 24.01 17.77 18.88
C VAL A 49 25.09 17.05 19.66
N LEU A 50 24.72 16.05 20.44
CA LEU A 50 25.66 15.22 21.19
C LEU A 50 25.24 13.77 21.07
N GLY A 51 26.17 12.83 21.24
CA GLY A 51 25.87 11.42 21.14
C GLY A 51 27.07 10.53 21.42
N VAL A 52 26.91 9.24 21.16
CA VAL A 52 27.97 8.23 21.28
C VAL A 52 28.05 7.44 19.98
N VAL A 53 29.28 7.17 19.54
CA VAL A 53 29.58 6.24 18.44
C VAL A 53 29.94 4.89 19.04
N HIS A 54 29.33 3.83 18.53
CA HIS A 54 29.66 2.47 18.92
C HIS A 54 29.78 1.58 17.68
N ASP A 55 30.50 0.47 17.81
CA ASP A 55 30.59 -0.55 16.76
C ASP A 55 29.33 -1.45 16.78
N SER A 56 29.34 -2.46 15.90
CA SER A 56 28.29 -3.47 15.81
C SER A 56 28.20 -4.39 17.03
N GLU A 57 29.21 -4.42 17.90
CA GLU A 57 29.19 -5.13 19.18
C GLU A 57 28.68 -4.22 20.34
N GLY A 58 28.42 -2.95 20.05
CA GLY A 58 27.98 -1.95 21.01
C GLY A 58 29.11 -1.33 21.84
N ALA A 59 30.37 -1.64 21.53
CA ALA A 59 31.50 -1.03 22.22
C ALA A 59 31.73 0.40 21.73
N PRO A 60 32.05 1.36 22.63
CA PRO A 60 32.31 2.73 22.24
C PRO A 60 33.54 2.83 21.33
N VAL A 61 33.45 3.63 20.27
CA VAL A 61 34.52 3.78 19.28
C VAL A 61 35.17 5.14 19.44
N ALA A 62 36.39 5.16 19.96
CA ALA A 62 37.20 6.36 20.07
C ALA A 62 37.82 6.76 18.73
N GLY A 63 37.96 8.07 18.48
CA GLY A 63 38.63 8.55 17.26
C GLY A 63 37.79 8.39 15.98
N ALA A 64 36.51 8.05 16.07
CA ALA A 64 35.61 8.06 14.92
C ALA A 64 35.41 9.49 14.45
N ARG A 65 35.59 9.74 13.15
CA ARG A 65 35.37 11.05 12.54
C ARG A 65 33.89 11.20 12.25
N LEU A 66 33.29 12.31 12.69
CA LEU A 66 31.87 12.58 12.51
C LEU A 66 31.62 13.81 11.66
N TRP A 67 30.60 13.72 10.81
CA TRP A 67 30.13 14.84 9.99
C TRP A 67 28.66 15.05 10.21
N LEU A 68 28.28 16.31 10.40
CA LEU A 68 26.90 16.72 10.33
C LEU A 68 26.62 17.25 8.92
N VAL A 69 25.74 16.56 8.20
CA VAL A 69 25.38 16.87 6.82
C VAL A 69 23.93 17.35 6.78
N GLY A 70 23.67 18.41 6.03
CA GLY A 70 22.33 18.90 5.72
C GLY A 70 22.26 19.46 4.29
N GLY A 71 21.32 20.35 4.03
CA GLY A 71 21.16 20.98 2.71
C GLY A 71 20.07 20.31 1.85
N ASN A 72 20.16 20.47 0.52
CA ASN A 72 19.23 19.88 -0.44
C ASN A 72 19.79 18.56 -0.99
N TYR A 73 18.93 17.65 -1.45
CA TYR A 73 19.35 16.31 -1.92
C TYR A 73 20.41 16.36 -3.03
N GLY A 74 20.31 17.34 -3.93
CA GLY A 74 21.27 17.51 -5.03
C GLY A 74 22.60 18.13 -4.60
N ALA A 75 22.61 18.82 -3.45
CA ALA A 75 23.73 19.61 -2.96
C ALA A 75 23.83 19.51 -1.43
N PRO A 76 24.24 18.35 -0.89
CA PRO A 76 24.49 18.24 0.53
C PRO A 76 25.59 19.23 0.95
N GLU A 77 25.46 19.75 2.16
CA GLU A 77 26.41 20.68 2.77
C GLU A 77 26.97 20.08 4.06
N LEU A 78 28.27 20.24 4.27
CA LEU A 78 28.92 19.90 5.54
C LEU A 78 28.68 21.06 6.52
N LEU A 79 27.85 20.81 7.53
CA LEU A 79 27.47 21.80 8.53
C LEU A 79 28.41 21.82 9.74
N GLY A 80 29.08 20.69 10.01
CA GLY A 80 30.03 20.58 11.11
C GLY A 80 30.79 19.26 11.06
N GLU A 81 31.94 19.25 11.73
CA GLU A 81 32.77 18.06 11.88
C GLU A 81 33.28 17.96 13.32
N THR A 82 33.39 16.75 13.84
CA THR A 82 33.99 16.48 15.15
C THR A 82 34.61 15.07 15.17
N THR A 83 35.18 14.67 16.30
CA THR A 83 35.73 13.33 16.50
C THR A 83 35.23 12.78 17.83
N SER A 84 34.98 11.48 17.92
CA SER A 84 34.58 10.86 19.18
C SER A 84 35.75 10.77 20.17
N ASP A 85 35.45 10.95 21.46
CA ASP A 85 36.38 10.81 22.58
C ASP A 85 36.64 9.33 22.95
N ALA A 86 37.37 9.09 24.04
CA ALA A 86 37.74 7.74 24.49
C ALA A 86 36.52 6.87 24.86
N GLU A 87 35.42 7.50 25.26
CA GLU A 87 34.14 6.88 25.60
C GLU A 87 33.20 6.82 24.39
N GLY A 88 33.67 7.18 23.20
CA GLY A 88 32.88 7.23 21.97
C GLY A 88 31.96 8.46 21.89
N GLY A 89 31.99 9.34 22.90
CA GLY A 89 31.18 10.55 22.99
C GLY A 89 31.57 11.57 21.93
N PHE A 90 30.59 12.27 21.37
CA PHE A 90 30.82 13.37 20.43
C PHE A 90 29.86 14.53 20.69
N ALA A 91 30.27 15.72 20.27
CA ALA A 91 29.42 16.91 20.31
C ALA A 91 29.70 17.86 19.13
N PHE A 92 28.63 18.41 18.55
CA PHE A 92 28.64 19.58 17.69
C PHE A 92 28.17 20.79 18.50
N THR A 93 29.08 21.73 18.75
CA THR A 93 28.86 22.89 19.62
C THR A 93 28.27 24.10 18.88
N SER A 94 28.23 24.06 17.56
CA SER A 94 27.58 25.08 16.74
C SER A 94 26.90 24.43 15.53
N LEU A 95 25.73 24.95 15.16
CA LEU A 95 25.19 24.78 13.82
C LEU A 95 25.37 26.10 13.06
N PRO A 96 25.47 26.06 11.73
CA PRO A 96 25.25 27.25 10.92
C PRO A 96 23.88 27.88 11.28
N ALA A 97 23.76 29.19 11.06
CA ALA A 97 22.58 29.98 11.42
C ALA A 97 21.28 29.26 11.02
N GLU A 98 20.28 29.33 11.90
CA GLU A 98 19.03 28.55 11.84
C GLU A 98 18.38 28.52 10.44
N ASP A 99 18.46 29.63 9.71
CA ASP A 99 17.90 29.79 8.35
C ASP A 99 18.43 28.74 7.35
N ALA A 100 19.69 28.31 7.46
CA ALA A 100 20.29 27.31 6.55
C ALA A 100 19.77 25.88 6.83
N VAL A 101 19.32 25.61 8.06
CA VAL A 101 18.89 24.28 8.51
C VAL A 101 17.43 23.99 8.13
N PHE A 102 16.59 25.02 8.03
CA PHE A 102 15.14 24.87 7.85
C PHE A 102 14.66 24.88 6.40
N ALA A 103 15.52 25.21 5.43
CA ALA A 103 15.13 25.18 4.02
C ALA A 103 14.77 23.78 3.51
N ASN A 104 15.30 22.72 4.14
CA ASN A 104 14.97 21.33 3.81
C ASN A 104 15.04 20.42 5.06
N PRO A 105 14.04 20.50 5.94
CA PRO A 105 14.13 20.00 7.33
C PRO A 105 14.25 18.48 7.48
N GLY A 106 13.97 17.71 6.42
CA GLY A 106 14.04 16.25 6.45
C GLY A 106 15.44 15.62 6.32
N GLN A 107 16.54 16.41 6.36
CA GLN A 107 17.82 15.97 5.80
C GLN A 107 19.05 16.07 6.71
N LEU A 108 18.92 16.50 7.96
CA LEU A 108 20.05 16.50 8.89
C LEU A 108 20.47 15.07 9.26
N THR A 109 21.68 14.71 8.84
CA THR A 109 22.28 13.39 9.05
C THR A 109 23.62 13.52 9.78
N VAL A 110 23.80 12.79 10.88
CA VAL A 110 25.13 12.60 11.48
C VAL A 110 25.74 11.34 10.88
N TRP A 111 26.92 11.48 10.29
CA TRP A 111 27.75 10.37 9.85
C TRP A 111 28.87 10.13 10.85
N ALA A 112 29.27 8.88 11.01
CA ALA A 112 30.47 8.51 11.74
C ALA A 112 31.26 7.48 10.92
N ARG A 113 32.58 7.64 10.84
CA ARG A 113 33.50 6.69 10.20
C ARG A 113 34.68 6.42 11.11
N HIS A 114 35.09 5.16 11.16
CA HIS A 114 36.33 4.73 11.80
C HIS A 114 37.01 3.69 10.91
N ASP A 115 38.30 3.85 10.60
CA ASP A 115 38.99 3.01 9.62
C ASP A 115 39.08 1.52 10.04
N GLY A 116 38.91 1.21 11.33
CA GLY A 116 38.86 -0.17 11.84
C GLY A 116 37.47 -0.71 12.18
N ALA A 117 36.45 0.15 12.35
CA ALA A 117 35.12 -0.26 12.82
C ALA A 117 34.01 -0.02 11.78
N GLY A 118 34.31 0.73 10.72
CA GLY A 118 33.43 0.92 9.57
C GLY A 118 32.68 2.25 9.58
N LEU A 119 31.41 2.22 9.15
CA LEU A 119 30.62 3.41 8.85
C LEU A 119 29.22 3.32 9.45
N GLY A 120 28.77 4.39 10.07
CA GLY A 120 27.43 4.53 10.61
C GLY A 120 26.83 5.90 10.29
N TRP A 121 25.51 5.99 10.40
CA TRP A 121 24.83 7.27 10.37
C TRP A 121 23.55 7.26 11.20
N PHE A 122 23.07 8.46 11.49
CA PHE A 122 21.76 8.73 12.08
C PHE A 122 21.08 9.84 11.27
N ASN A 123 19.92 9.57 10.69
CA ASN A 123 19.09 10.55 10.01
C ASN A 123 17.87 10.90 10.88
N GLY A 124 17.53 12.20 10.99
CA GLY A 124 16.30 12.66 11.63
C GLY A 124 16.51 13.65 12.77
N LEU A 125 17.56 14.48 12.74
CA LEU A 125 17.92 15.39 13.85
C LEU A 125 16.92 16.52 14.13
N TYR A 126 15.81 16.61 13.39
CA TYR A 126 14.88 17.72 13.39
C TYR A 126 14.40 18.12 14.80
N ASN A 127 14.09 17.15 15.67
CA ASN A 127 13.68 17.37 17.07
C ASN A 127 14.70 16.90 18.13
N HIS A 128 15.90 16.46 17.71
CA HIS A 128 16.90 15.83 18.61
C HIS A 128 18.06 16.74 18.98
N ARG A 129 17.90 18.07 18.84
CA ARG A 129 18.93 19.09 19.13
C ARG A 129 19.48 19.08 20.58
N ARG A 130 18.99 18.19 21.45
CA ARG A 130 19.45 18.03 22.84
C ARG A 130 19.30 16.59 23.35
N THR A 131 19.01 15.63 22.49
CA THR A 131 18.97 14.22 22.85
C THR A 131 20.31 13.60 22.49
N PRO A 132 20.98 12.85 23.40
CA PRO A 132 22.12 12.04 23.05
C PRO A 132 21.79 11.07 21.92
N LEU A 133 22.48 11.19 20.78
CA LEU A 133 22.35 10.29 19.64
C LEU A 133 23.17 9.01 19.85
N SER A 134 22.78 7.94 19.19
CA SER A 134 23.57 6.70 19.09
C SER A 134 23.86 6.43 17.62
N VAL A 135 25.14 6.38 17.24
CA VAL A 135 25.56 6.07 15.87
C VAL A 135 26.30 4.74 15.87
N GLU A 136 25.67 3.71 15.30
CA GLU A 136 26.24 2.38 15.14
C GLU A 136 27.06 2.28 13.85
N LEU A 137 28.31 1.85 13.95
CA LEU A 137 29.18 1.60 12.80
C LEU A 137 28.96 0.18 12.26
N ALA A 138 28.64 0.08 10.97
CA ALA A 138 28.55 -1.18 10.25
C ALA A 138 29.91 -1.51 9.59
N PRO A 139 30.29 -2.81 9.56
CA PRO A 139 31.48 -3.27 8.85
C PRO A 139 31.50 -2.80 7.40
N SER A 140 32.67 -2.42 6.91
CA SER A 140 32.85 -1.92 5.56
C SER A 140 33.43 -2.96 4.60
N ALA A 141 32.95 -2.96 3.37
CA ALA A 141 33.42 -3.77 2.25
C ALA A 141 33.62 -2.93 0.98
N GLU A 142 34.02 -3.61 -0.09
CA GLU A 142 34.16 -3.05 -1.43
C GLU A 142 32.89 -3.32 -2.24
N CYS A 143 32.20 -2.25 -2.64
CA CYS A 143 31.06 -2.37 -3.54
C CYS A 143 31.55 -2.44 -4.98
N ARG A 144 31.24 -3.52 -5.69
CA ARG A 144 31.73 -3.78 -7.05
C ARG A 144 30.62 -3.61 -8.08
N GLY A 145 31.00 -3.30 -9.32
CA GLY A 145 30.05 -3.27 -10.43
C GLY A 145 30.72 -3.15 -11.79
N ARG A 146 29.89 -3.08 -12.82
CA ARG A 146 30.31 -2.91 -14.21
C ARG A 146 29.38 -1.94 -14.94
N LEU A 147 29.97 -1.10 -15.79
CA LEU A 147 29.27 -0.15 -16.65
C LEU A 147 29.40 -0.56 -18.12
N SER A 148 28.28 -0.62 -18.83
CA SER A 148 28.22 -0.91 -20.27
C SER A 148 27.39 0.11 -21.04
N ASP A 149 27.50 0.11 -22.37
CA ASP A 149 26.59 0.82 -23.26
C ASP A 149 25.31 -0.02 -23.52
N PRO A 150 24.33 0.46 -24.31
CA PRO A 150 23.14 -0.32 -24.65
C PRO A 150 23.45 -1.57 -25.49
N GLU A 151 24.56 -1.59 -26.21
CA GLU A 151 25.05 -2.73 -27.01
C GLU A 151 25.82 -3.77 -26.16
N GLY A 152 25.99 -3.52 -24.86
CA GLY A 152 26.71 -4.38 -23.92
C GLY A 152 28.23 -4.20 -23.95
N GLY A 153 28.74 -3.24 -24.72
CA GLY A 153 30.15 -2.83 -24.74
C GLY A 153 30.57 -2.14 -23.44
N PRO A 154 31.79 -2.37 -22.94
CA PRO A 154 32.24 -1.78 -21.67
C PRO A 154 32.46 -0.26 -21.77
N ILE A 155 32.04 0.48 -20.74
CA ILE A 155 32.28 1.92 -20.65
C ILE A 155 33.46 2.19 -19.69
N ALA A 156 34.65 2.34 -20.25
CA ALA A 156 35.85 2.73 -19.52
C ALA A 156 35.91 4.24 -19.19
N GLY A 157 36.57 4.62 -18.10
CA GLY A 157 36.82 6.03 -17.76
C GLY A 157 35.60 6.81 -17.25
N ALA A 158 34.50 6.14 -16.91
CA ALA A 158 33.34 6.77 -16.28
C ALA A 158 33.58 6.95 -14.78
N GLN A 159 33.08 8.04 -14.20
CA GLN A 159 33.11 8.28 -12.76
C GLN A 159 31.83 7.72 -12.11
N VAL A 160 32.00 6.97 -11.03
CA VAL A 160 30.92 6.49 -10.16
C VAL A 160 31.09 7.14 -8.79
N THR A 161 30.13 7.97 -8.40
CA THR A 161 30.20 8.83 -7.21
C THR A 161 29.10 8.45 -6.24
N PRO A 162 29.41 7.82 -5.08
CA PRO A 162 28.38 7.46 -4.11
C PRO A 162 27.75 8.72 -3.51
N ARG A 163 26.42 8.75 -3.36
CA ARG A 163 25.65 9.93 -2.93
C ARG A 163 24.80 9.66 -1.69
N ILE A 164 24.05 8.57 -1.68
CA ILE A 164 23.13 8.23 -0.59
C ILE A 164 23.34 6.76 -0.23
N LEU A 165 23.40 6.44 1.06
CA LEU A 165 23.30 5.06 1.54
C LEU A 165 21.97 4.84 2.22
N LEU A 166 21.43 3.63 2.05
CA LEU A 166 20.23 3.15 2.70
C LEU A 166 20.65 1.97 3.59
N ARG A 167 20.14 1.93 4.82
CA ARG A 167 20.46 0.83 5.75
C ARG A 167 19.76 -0.45 5.33
N THR A 168 18.60 -0.31 4.69
CA THR A 168 17.81 -1.41 4.14
C THR A 168 18.15 -1.65 2.68
N GLU A 169 17.98 -2.89 2.24
CA GLU A 169 18.04 -3.25 0.84
C GLU A 169 16.85 -2.68 0.05
N LEU A 170 17.03 -2.49 -1.25
CA LEU A 170 15.96 -2.09 -2.16
C LEU A 170 14.81 -3.09 -2.15
N GLY A 171 13.60 -2.57 -1.97
CA GLY A 171 12.38 -3.37 -1.90
C GLY A 171 11.93 -3.72 -0.48
N VAL A 172 12.79 -3.52 0.53
CA VAL A 172 12.41 -3.62 1.94
C VAL A 172 11.89 -2.24 2.38
N GLY A 173 10.58 -2.11 2.57
CA GLY A 173 9.95 -0.85 2.96
C GLY A 173 10.56 -0.27 4.24
N GLY A 174 11.23 0.89 4.13
CA GLY A 174 11.88 1.57 5.24
C GLY A 174 12.75 2.73 4.71
N GLY A 175 12.68 3.90 5.35
CA GLY A 175 13.28 5.15 4.89
C GLY A 175 14.53 5.59 5.67
N ASP A 176 15.32 4.66 6.21
CA ASP A 176 16.60 5.01 6.84
C ASP A 176 17.70 5.10 5.79
N TYR A 177 17.93 6.33 5.34
CA TYR A 177 18.99 6.68 4.41
C TYR A 177 19.72 7.93 4.88
N GLY A 178 20.95 8.11 4.42
CA GLY A 178 21.73 9.32 4.67
C GLY A 178 22.39 9.80 3.39
N GLN A 179 22.53 11.12 3.23
CA GLN A 179 23.37 11.70 2.18
C GLN A 179 24.83 11.75 2.61
N LEU A 180 25.73 11.24 1.78
CA LEU A 180 27.15 11.27 2.07
C LEU A 180 27.68 12.72 2.17
N PRO A 181 28.56 13.03 3.13
CA PRO A 181 29.34 14.26 3.13
C PRO A 181 29.97 14.52 1.75
N PRO A 182 29.89 15.74 1.20
CA PRO A 182 30.39 16.03 -0.15
C PRO A 182 31.86 15.72 -0.36
N GLU A 183 32.68 15.95 0.67
CA GLU A 183 34.11 15.63 0.64
C GLU A 183 34.34 14.12 0.55
N TRP A 184 33.55 13.35 1.31
CA TRP A 184 33.67 11.90 1.33
C TRP A 184 33.12 11.27 0.04
N SER A 185 32.02 11.79 -0.49
CA SER A 185 31.48 11.43 -1.80
C SER A 185 32.53 11.61 -2.92
N ARG A 186 33.28 12.73 -2.88
CA ARG A 186 34.40 12.99 -3.79
C ARG A 186 35.58 12.03 -3.57
N GLU A 187 36.00 11.81 -2.33
CA GLU A 187 37.06 10.85 -1.97
C GLU A 187 36.76 9.44 -2.49
N LYS A 188 35.48 9.02 -2.41
CA LYS A 188 35.02 7.69 -2.83
C LYS A 188 34.58 7.61 -4.29
N THR A 189 34.79 8.66 -5.06
CA THR A 189 34.53 8.60 -6.51
C THR A 189 35.59 7.74 -7.18
N VAL A 190 35.14 6.74 -7.94
CA VAL A 190 36.01 5.79 -8.64
C VAL A 190 35.84 5.91 -10.13
N THR A 191 36.88 5.53 -10.88
CA THR A 191 36.86 5.53 -12.35
C THR A 191 36.77 4.11 -12.86
N THR A 192 35.88 3.84 -13.82
CA THR A 192 35.73 2.51 -14.41
C THR A 192 36.96 2.08 -15.19
N GLY A 193 37.35 0.81 -15.06
CA GLY A 193 38.45 0.20 -15.80
C GLY A 193 38.14 -0.03 -17.28
N PRO A 194 39.12 -0.50 -18.08
CA PRO A 194 38.96 -0.78 -19.51
C PRO A 194 37.81 -1.73 -19.86
N ASP A 195 37.48 -2.65 -18.95
CA ASP A 195 36.38 -3.61 -19.06
C ASP A 195 35.04 -3.08 -18.50
N GLY A 196 35.00 -1.80 -18.09
CA GLY A 196 33.86 -1.14 -17.47
C GLY A 196 33.70 -1.44 -15.98
N SER A 197 34.58 -2.24 -15.37
CA SER A 197 34.47 -2.60 -13.95
C SER A 197 34.80 -1.43 -13.02
N PHE A 198 34.21 -1.39 -11.84
CA PHE A 198 34.53 -0.44 -10.77
C PHE A 198 34.39 -1.08 -9.39
N ALA A 199 34.99 -0.42 -8.40
CA ALA A 199 35.14 -0.91 -7.03
C ALA A 199 35.18 0.28 -6.06
N ILE A 200 34.13 0.49 -5.27
CA ILE A 200 34.04 1.58 -4.28
C ILE A 200 34.39 1.02 -2.89
N PRO A 201 35.54 1.38 -2.31
CA PRO A 201 35.98 0.82 -1.02
C PRO A 201 35.37 1.55 0.17
N GLY A 202 35.11 0.83 1.26
CA GLY A 202 34.76 1.43 2.55
C GLY A 202 33.29 1.80 2.67
N LEU A 203 32.40 1.04 2.03
CA LEU A 203 30.95 1.16 2.16
C LEU A 203 30.41 0.00 3.03
N PRO A 204 29.24 0.12 3.66
CA PRO A 204 28.66 -0.98 4.44
C PRO A 204 28.50 -2.28 3.61
N THR A 205 28.58 -3.44 4.26
CA THR A 205 28.37 -4.75 3.63
C THR A 205 26.93 -5.01 3.19
N THR A 206 25.97 -4.36 3.85
CA THR A 206 24.52 -4.53 3.63
C THR A 206 23.85 -3.18 3.35
N GLY A 207 22.62 -3.24 2.84
CA GLY A 207 21.84 -2.05 2.48
C GLY A 207 21.87 -1.73 1.00
N ALA A 208 21.61 -0.48 0.64
CA ALA A 208 21.63 -0.02 -0.75
C ALA A 208 22.43 1.27 -0.92
N LEU A 209 22.97 1.46 -2.11
CA LEU A 209 23.72 2.63 -2.51
C LEU A 209 23.00 3.31 -3.66
N SER A 210 22.84 4.63 -3.55
CA SER A 210 22.54 5.53 -4.67
C SER A 210 23.83 6.25 -5.07
N ALA A 211 24.24 6.14 -6.33
CA ALA A 211 25.43 6.79 -6.86
C ALA A 211 25.12 7.56 -8.15
N GLY A 212 25.73 8.74 -8.28
CA GLY A 212 25.77 9.45 -9.54
C GLY A 212 26.79 8.79 -10.47
N VAL A 213 26.44 8.61 -11.74
CA VAL A 213 27.36 8.09 -12.76
C VAL A 213 27.56 9.17 -13.81
N SER A 214 28.80 9.45 -14.19
CA SER A 214 29.08 10.44 -15.23
C SER A 214 30.21 10.01 -16.16
N LYS A 215 30.02 10.27 -17.45
CA LYS A 215 31.07 10.18 -18.48
C LYS A 215 30.75 11.20 -19.58
N PRO A 216 31.73 11.97 -20.08
CA PRO A 216 31.51 12.83 -21.23
C PRO A 216 30.90 12.07 -22.41
N GLY A 217 29.84 12.62 -23.01
CA GLY A 217 29.09 12.00 -24.11
C GLY A 217 27.95 11.06 -23.68
N TYR A 218 27.82 10.74 -22.39
CA TYR A 218 26.76 9.88 -21.84
C TYR A 218 25.88 10.64 -20.86
N GLY A 219 24.66 10.14 -20.64
CA GLY A 219 23.75 10.66 -19.63
C GLY A 219 24.36 10.61 -18.21
N ARG A 220 23.89 11.46 -17.30
CA ARG A 220 24.36 11.56 -15.90
C ARG A 220 23.33 11.03 -14.87
N PRO A 221 22.93 9.75 -14.92
CA PRO A 221 21.91 9.26 -14.02
C PRO A 221 22.43 9.16 -12.57
N THR A 222 21.49 9.21 -11.63
CA THR A 222 21.66 8.64 -10.30
C THR A 222 21.07 7.24 -10.30
N VAL A 223 21.89 6.23 -10.04
CA VAL A 223 21.50 4.82 -10.05
C VAL A 223 21.57 4.24 -8.65
N MET A 224 20.60 3.40 -8.32
CA MET A 224 20.50 2.79 -6.99
C MET A 224 20.51 1.26 -7.06
N TRP A 225 21.30 0.59 -6.21
CA TRP A 225 21.43 -0.88 -6.14
C TRP A 225 21.79 -1.37 -4.73
N ASN A 226 21.66 -2.68 -4.47
CA ASN A 226 22.01 -3.30 -3.17
C ASN A 226 23.53 -3.47 -3.03
N LEU A 227 24.09 -3.11 -1.87
CA LEU A 227 25.53 -3.18 -1.60
C LEU A 227 26.10 -4.61 -1.61
N GLY A 228 25.27 -5.61 -1.24
CA GLY A 228 25.64 -7.02 -1.24
C GLY A 228 25.67 -7.69 -2.62
N ALA A 229 25.30 -6.98 -3.69
CA ALA A 229 25.29 -7.52 -5.05
C ALA A 229 26.13 -6.65 -6.02
N PRO A 230 26.89 -7.26 -6.94
CA PRO A 230 27.59 -6.50 -7.98
C PRO A 230 26.60 -5.71 -8.84
N ALA A 231 26.85 -4.43 -9.07
CA ALA A 231 26.01 -3.61 -9.94
C ALA A 231 26.29 -3.91 -11.42
N SER A 232 25.25 -4.02 -12.24
CA SER A 232 25.34 -4.03 -13.70
C SER A 232 24.58 -2.83 -14.24
N LEU A 233 25.31 -1.83 -14.75
CA LEU A 233 24.78 -0.52 -15.10
C LEU A 233 24.97 -0.29 -16.61
N SER A 234 23.98 0.30 -17.28
CA SER A 234 24.10 0.68 -18.70
C SER A 234 23.83 2.17 -18.93
N LEU A 235 24.72 2.88 -19.62
CA LEU A 235 24.54 4.28 -20.00
C LEU A 235 24.35 4.41 -21.50
N ALA A 236 23.34 5.18 -21.89
CA ALA A 236 23.14 5.58 -23.28
C ALA A 236 23.74 6.98 -23.54
N PRO A 237 23.99 7.34 -24.82
CA PRO A 237 24.46 8.68 -25.21
C PRO A 237 23.58 9.79 -24.64
N ALA A 238 24.21 10.84 -24.11
CA ALA A 238 23.50 11.97 -23.50
C ALA A 238 22.70 12.75 -24.53
N GLY A 239 21.44 13.02 -24.22
CA GLY A 239 20.67 14.09 -24.85
C GLY A 239 20.84 15.42 -24.12
N SER A 240 20.16 16.44 -24.63
CA SER A 240 20.04 17.75 -23.99
C SER A 240 18.64 18.31 -24.18
N LEU A 241 18.27 19.26 -23.33
CA LEU A 241 16.98 19.91 -23.30
C LEU A 241 17.19 21.43 -23.25
N ALA A 242 16.51 22.17 -24.12
CA ALA A 242 16.56 23.62 -24.12
C ALA A 242 15.17 24.22 -24.39
N GLY A 243 14.85 25.27 -23.66
CA GLY A 243 13.52 25.85 -23.67
C GLY A 243 13.44 27.24 -23.05
N SER A 244 12.20 27.72 -22.90
CA SER A 244 11.90 29.04 -22.34
C SER A 244 10.61 29.03 -21.52
N ILE A 245 10.49 30.01 -20.63
CA ILE A 245 9.23 30.33 -19.94
C ILE A 245 8.37 31.23 -20.86
N ALA A 246 7.18 30.77 -21.19
CA ALA A 246 6.12 31.57 -21.78
C ALA A 246 5.35 32.28 -20.66
N TRP A 247 5.76 33.52 -20.38
CA TRP A 247 5.17 34.34 -19.33
C TRP A 247 3.71 34.71 -19.65
N HIS A 248 2.87 34.73 -18.61
CA HIS A 248 1.50 35.19 -18.72
C HIS A 248 1.49 36.69 -19.01
N GLY A 249 0.79 37.11 -20.06
CA GLY A 249 0.86 38.49 -20.57
C GLY A 249 2.00 38.74 -21.57
N GLY A 250 2.84 37.73 -21.87
CA GLY A 250 3.84 37.76 -22.93
C GLY A 250 5.19 38.36 -22.55
N GLU A 251 5.29 39.05 -21.42
CA GLU A 251 6.54 39.63 -20.91
C GLU A 251 6.87 39.08 -19.51
N PRO A 252 8.18 38.92 -19.16
CA PRO A 252 8.58 38.61 -17.80
C PRO A 252 8.04 39.64 -16.79
N PRO A 253 7.77 39.26 -15.53
CA PRO A 253 7.37 40.19 -14.48
C PRO A 253 8.29 41.43 -14.41
N ALA A 254 7.70 42.61 -14.25
CA ALA A 254 8.48 43.84 -14.10
C ALA A 254 9.34 43.81 -12.83
N GLY A 255 10.57 44.34 -12.92
CA GLY A 255 11.50 44.42 -11.79
C GLY A 255 12.37 43.19 -11.55
N LEU A 256 12.36 42.21 -12.46
CA LEU A 256 13.36 41.14 -12.45
C LEU A 256 14.75 41.70 -12.75
N ASP A 257 15.74 41.21 -12.00
CA ASP A 257 17.14 41.54 -12.20
C ASP A 257 17.69 40.72 -13.38
N PRO A 258 18.12 41.34 -14.50
CA PRO A 258 18.54 40.62 -15.69
C PRO A 258 19.77 39.72 -15.44
N ASP A 259 20.54 40.01 -14.40
CA ASP A 259 21.76 39.28 -14.06
C ASP A 259 21.51 38.13 -13.08
N LYS A 260 20.26 37.93 -12.62
CA LYS A 260 19.91 36.86 -11.68
C LYS A 260 18.92 35.87 -12.30
N PRO A 261 19.07 34.57 -11.99
CA PRO A 261 18.06 33.60 -12.36
C PRO A 261 16.75 33.89 -11.64
N VAL A 262 15.64 33.73 -12.35
CA VAL A 262 14.28 33.97 -11.84
C VAL A 262 13.70 32.74 -11.15
N GLY A 263 14.36 31.60 -11.32
CA GLY A 263 13.97 30.35 -10.70
C GLY A 263 14.89 29.20 -11.08
N THR A 264 14.46 28.01 -10.69
CA THR A 264 15.09 26.74 -10.99
C THR A 264 14.12 25.86 -11.77
N LEU A 265 14.60 25.25 -12.82
CA LEU A 265 13.94 24.16 -13.53
C LEU A 265 14.34 22.85 -12.87
N ASN A 266 13.37 22.09 -12.37
CA ASN A 266 13.54 20.73 -11.92
C ASN A 266 13.19 19.78 -13.07
N VAL A 267 14.13 18.89 -13.40
CA VAL A 267 13.97 17.86 -14.43
C VAL A 267 13.97 16.50 -13.76
N TYR A 268 12.78 15.91 -13.63
CA TYR A 268 12.59 14.61 -12.99
C TYR A 268 12.35 13.52 -14.01
N GLY A 269 13.17 12.47 -14.00
CA GLY A 269 13.00 11.27 -14.80
C GLY A 269 13.14 10.02 -13.94
N TYR A 270 12.28 9.03 -14.16
CA TYR A 270 12.42 7.72 -13.53
C TYR A 270 12.38 6.63 -14.59
N VAL A 271 13.43 5.84 -14.66
CA VAL A 271 13.51 4.66 -15.53
C VAL A 271 13.76 3.47 -14.64
N ARG A 272 12.74 2.65 -14.41
CA ARG A 272 12.93 1.35 -13.76
C ARG A 272 13.70 0.46 -14.70
N ARG A 273 14.83 -0.07 -14.24
CA ARG A 273 15.53 -1.17 -14.89
C ARG A 273 15.61 -2.33 -13.90
N GLU A 274 15.71 -3.54 -14.43
CA GLU A 274 15.78 -4.73 -13.59
C GLU A 274 17.00 -4.66 -12.67
N GLY A 275 16.80 -4.79 -11.36
CA GLY A 275 17.86 -4.72 -10.35
C GLY A 275 18.45 -3.32 -10.07
N SER A 276 18.01 -2.26 -10.75
CA SER A 276 18.44 -0.88 -10.45
C SER A 276 17.37 0.16 -10.73
N ASN A 277 17.24 1.12 -9.81
CA ASN A 277 16.40 2.29 -10.04
C ASN A 277 17.26 3.40 -10.63
N VAL A 278 16.98 3.77 -11.88
CA VAL A 278 17.63 4.92 -12.53
C VAL A 278 16.72 6.12 -12.31
N SER A 279 17.22 7.08 -11.57
CA SER A 279 16.56 8.36 -11.36
C SER A 279 17.43 9.47 -11.93
N VAL A 280 16.78 10.46 -12.51
CA VAL A 280 17.42 11.70 -12.94
C VAL A 280 16.68 12.81 -12.21
N ASN A 281 17.43 13.59 -11.43
CA ASN A 281 16.94 14.78 -10.79
C ASN A 281 17.98 15.87 -11.05
N GLU A 282 17.79 16.58 -12.15
CA GLU A 282 18.69 17.66 -12.58
C GLU A 282 18.00 18.99 -12.32
N GLU A 283 18.78 19.96 -11.87
CA GLU A 283 18.34 21.33 -11.67
C GLU A 283 19.06 22.23 -12.69
N ALA A 284 18.32 23.15 -13.31
CA ALA A 284 18.91 24.17 -14.16
C ALA A 284 18.35 25.55 -13.84
N SER A 285 19.21 26.56 -13.87
CA SER A 285 18.77 27.94 -13.63
C SER A 285 17.92 28.44 -14.80
N ILE A 286 16.77 29.02 -14.47
CA ILE A 286 15.92 29.76 -15.40
C ILE A 286 16.44 31.21 -15.40
N GLN A 287 16.94 31.67 -16.54
CA GLN A 287 17.49 33.01 -16.70
C GLN A 287 16.40 34.09 -16.64
N ALA A 288 16.77 35.35 -16.51
CA ALA A 288 15.83 36.47 -16.43
C ALA A 288 14.94 36.64 -17.68
N ASP A 289 15.44 36.24 -18.84
CA ASP A 289 14.65 36.17 -20.09
C ASP A 289 13.74 34.93 -20.16
N GLY A 290 13.73 34.10 -19.11
CA GLY A 290 12.97 32.86 -19.02
C GLY A 290 13.65 31.66 -19.70
N THR A 291 14.83 31.80 -20.29
CA THR A 291 15.49 30.68 -20.97
C THR A 291 16.12 29.69 -19.99
N PHE A 292 16.19 28.42 -20.39
CA PHE A 292 16.86 27.37 -19.64
C PHE A 292 17.51 26.34 -20.58
N ARG A 293 18.54 25.67 -20.08
CA ARG A 293 19.23 24.57 -20.78
C ARG A 293 19.69 23.53 -19.78
N VAL A 294 19.47 22.27 -20.11
CA VAL A 294 19.93 21.10 -19.37
C VAL A 294 20.70 20.19 -20.33
N ASP A 295 21.94 19.87 -20.00
CA ASP A 295 22.80 19.01 -20.80
C ASP A 295 23.06 17.69 -20.07
N GLY A 296 23.42 16.64 -20.81
CA GLY A 296 23.83 15.39 -20.18
C GLY A 296 22.67 14.56 -19.65
N LEU A 297 21.46 14.75 -20.17
CA LEU A 297 20.29 13.95 -19.79
C LEU A 297 20.40 12.56 -20.39
N PRO A 298 20.22 11.47 -19.63
CA PRO A 298 19.97 10.16 -20.19
C PRO A 298 18.77 10.17 -21.15
N PRO A 299 18.66 9.25 -22.10
CA PRO A 299 17.46 9.13 -22.92
C PRO A 299 16.27 8.66 -22.09
N GLY A 300 15.09 9.23 -22.33
CA GLY A 300 13.87 8.85 -21.65
C GLY A 300 12.85 9.97 -21.52
N GLN A 301 11.76 9.66 -20.83
CA GLN A 301 10.68 10.58 -20.53
C GLN A 301 10.98 11.35 -19.23
N TYR A 302 10.83 12.67 -19.31
CA TYR A 302 11.07 13.60 -18.21
C TYR A 302 9.82 14.40 -17.91
N ARG A 303 9.65 14.72 -16.62
CA ARG A 303 8.71 15.69 -16.10
C ARG A 303 9.47 16.95 -15.71
N LEU A 304 9.06 18.07 -16.28
CA LEU A 304 9.64 19.37 -16.03
C LEU A 304 8.73 20.17 -15.11
N SER A 305 9.28 20.75 -14.05
CA SER A 305 8.60 21.74 -13.23
C SER A 305 9.53 22.91 -12.94
N ALA A 306 9.01 24.14 -12.96
CA ALA A 306 9.78 25.30 -12.51
C ALA A 306 9.49 25.58 -11.03
N ALA A 307 10.44 26.19 -10.34
CA ALA A 307 10.27 26.81 -9.03
C ALA A 307 10.84 28.22 -9.12
N PHE A 308 10.01 29.24 -9.01
CA PHE A 308 10.46 30.63 -9.08
C PHE A 308 10.95 31.14 -7.74
N ALA A 309 11.88 32.08 -7.77
CA ALA A 309 12.39 32.74 -6.58
C ALA A 309 11.27 33.50 -5.84
N ALA A 310 11.43 33.66 -4.52
CA ALA A 310 10.50 34.43 -3.72
C ALA A 310 10.37 35.87 -4.26
N GLY A 311 9.14 36.35 -4.42
CA GLY A 311 8.84 37.68 -4.95
C GLY A 311 8.61 37.73 -6.46
N VAL A 312 8.87 36.65 -7.21
CA VAL A 312 8.44 36.56 -8.61
C VAL A 312 6.92 36.38 -8.64
N ALA A 313 6.21 37.38 -9.16
CA ALA A 313 4.74 37.40 -9.28
C ALA A 313 4.24 36.53 -10.44
N ALA A 314 4.75 35.31 -10.56
CA ALA A 314 4.34 34.33 -11.54
C ALA A 314 4.37 32.94 -10.89
N ARG A 315 3.49 32.04 -11.35
CA ARG A 315 3.53 30.64 -10.96
C ARG A 315 3.85 29.75 -12.15
N PRO A 316 4.63 28.68 -11.94
CA PRO A 316 4.82 27.66 -12.97
C PRO A 316 3.45 27.13 -13.39
N GLY A 317 3.25 26.94 -14.69
CA GLY A 317 2.10 26.21 -15.21
C GLY A 317 2.19 24.72 -14.91
N ALA A 318 1.37 23.93 -15.62
CA ALA A 318 1.37 22.47 -15.49
C ALA A 318 2.76 21.85 -15.75
N VAL A 319 3.01 20.69 -15.12
CA VAL A 319 4.18 19.86 -15.38
C VAL A 319 4.20 19.48 -16.86
N VAL A 320 5.33 19.75 -17.53
CA VAL A 320 5.49 19.41 -18.95
C VAL A 320 6.23 18.10 -19.06
N GLU A 321 5.65 17.14 -19.78
CA GLU A 321 6.32 15.89 -20.13
C GLU A 321 7.08 16.04 -21.45
N VAL A 322 8.31 15.55 -21.49
CA VAL A 322 9.20 15.66 -22.63
C VAL A 322 10.00 14.38 -22.80
N ASN A 323 10.12 13.92 -24.05
CA ASN A 323 11.02 12.81 -24.37
C ASN A 323 12.37 13.36 -24.83
N VAL A 324 13.45 12.78 -24.31
CA VAL A 324 14.81 13.07 -24.73
C VAL A 324 15.36 11.81 -25.41
N GLU A 325 15.68 11.94 -26.70
CA GLU A 325 16.24 10.84 -27.50
C GLU A 325 17.76 10.71 -27.30
N PRO A 326 18.34 9.51 -27.50
CA PRO A 326 19.79 9.30 -27.37
C PRO A 326 20.61 10.21 -28.27
N GLY A 327 21.52 10.98 -27.67
CA GLY A 327 22.43 11.87 -28.40
C GLY A 327 21.77 13.11 -29.02
N GLN A 328 20.47 13.33 -28.82
CA GLN A 328 19.74 14.43 -29.47
C GLN A 328 19.47 15.61 -28.51
N ALA A 329 19.32 16.81 -29.09
CA ALA A 329 18.92 18.00 -28.37
C ALA A 329 17.42 18.26 -28.59
N THR A 330 16.61 18.08 -27.54
CA THR A 330 15.22 18.47 -27.53
C THR A 330 15.13 19.99 -27.32
N ARG A 331 14.70 20.72 -28.35
CA ARG A 331 14.63 22.20 -28.36
C ARG A 331 13.18 22.67 -28.42
N GLY A 332 12.97 23.94 -28.05
CA GLY A 332 11.66 24.58 -28.15
C GLY A 332 10.68 24.14 -27.08
N VAL A 333 11.19 23.60 -25.96
CA VAL A 333 10.37 23.26 -24.81
C VAL A 333 9.86 24.55 -24.19
N SER A 334 8.54 24.71 -24.08
CA SER A 334 7.93 25.91 -23.51
C SER A 334 7.20 25.55 -22.22
N LEU A 335 7.57 26.19 -21.11
CA LEU A 335 6.84 26.12 -19.85
C LEU A 335 5.99 27.37 -19.73
N THR A 336 4.68 27.24 -19.54
CA THR A 336 3.84 28.42 -19.32
C THR A 336 3.92 28.88 -17.88
N THR A 337 3.63 30.15 -17.61
CA THR A 337 3.24 30.59 -16.27
C THR A 337 1.76 30.84 -16.19
N GLU A 338 1.19 30.65 -15.01
CA GLU A 338 -0.19 31.01 -14.69
C GLU A 338 -0.20 32.28 -13.82
N PRO A 339 -1.27 33.11 -13.92
CA PRO A 339 -1.48 34.18 -12.96
C PRO A 339 -1.65 33.55 -11.56
N GLY A 340 -1.10 34.24 -10.56
CA GLY A 340 -1.28 33.88 -9.17
C GLY A 340 -1.93 35.01 -8.39
N VAL A 341 -2.35 34.68 -7.18
CA VAL A 341 -2.96 35.57 -6.20
C VAL A 341 -2.28 35.36 -4.85
N TRP A 342 -2.25 36.37 -4.00
CA TRP A 342 -1.64 36.20 -2.68
C TRP A 342 -2.57 35.52 -1.71
N LEU A 343 -2.05 34.52 -1.01
CA LEU A 343 -2.70 33.87 0.10
C LEU A 343 -1.92 34.20 1.38
N ARG A 344 -2.55 34.98 2.25
CA ARG A 344 -1.95 35.52 3.48
C ARG A 344 -2.69 34.98 4.70
N GLY A 345 -2.02 34.68 5.79
CA GLY A 345 -2.66 34.20 7.00
C GLY A 345 -1.80 34.43 8.23
N ARG A 346 -2.25 33.90 9.36
CA ARG A 346 -1.46 33.89 10.60
C ARG A 346 -1.51 32.51 11.24
N VAL A 347 -0.41 32.14 11.88
CA VAL A 347 -0.33 30.98 12.77
C VAL A 347 -0.33 31.49 14.20
N LEU A 348 -1.31 31.04 14.98
CA LEU A 348 -1.50 31.43 16.37
C LEU A 348 -1.49 30.19 17.28
N ALA A 349 -1.11 30.38 18.53
CA ALA A 349 -1.27 29.37 19.57
C ALA A 349 -2.76 29.16 19.88
N PHE A 350 -3.20 27.91 20.00
CA PHE A 350 -4.60 27.57 20.25
C PHE A 350 -5.10 28.15 21.58
N ALA A 351 -4.29 28.01 22.64
CA ALA A 351 -4.64 28.32 24.03
C ALA A 351 -4.84 29.82 24.32
N ASP A 352 -3.96 30.67 23.79
CA ASP A 352 -3.92 32.10 24.14
C ASP A 352 -3.93 33.04 22.92
N LYS A 353 -4.03 32.50 21.70
CA LYS A 353 -4.05 33.22 20.41
C LYS A 353 -2.81 34.09 20.17
N ARG A 354 -1.69 33.85 20.86
CA ARG A 354 -0.44 34.56 20.56
C ARG A 354 0.14 34.13 19.21
N PRO A 355 0.78 35.05 18.46
CA PRO A 355 1.44 34.69 17.22
C PRO A 355 2.57 33.69 17.37
N VAL A 356 2.73 32.83 16.36
CA VAL A 356 3.78 31.82 16.30
C VAL A 356 4.70 32.10 15.11
N GLY A 357 5.82 32.76 15.36
CA GLY A 357 6.90 32.91 14.38
C GLY A 357 7.79 31.68 14.27
N GLY A 358 8.36 31.46 13.09
CA GLY A 358 9.25 30.33 12.79
C GLY A 358 8.54 29.03 12.40
N ALA A 359 7.23 29.04 12.18
CA ALA A 359 6.48 27.87 11.72
C ALA A 359 6.51 27.76 10.19
N THR A 360 6.77 26.57 9.65
CA THR A 360 6.75 26.33 8.20
C THR A 360 5.34 25.96 7.76
N VAL A 361 4.75 26.87 6.99
CA VAL A 361 3.41 26.75 6.42
C VAL A 361 3.53 26.24 4.99
N THR A 362 2.89 25.11 4.69
CA THR A 362 2.83 24.54 3.33
C THR A 362 1.45 24.77 2.72
N TYR A 363 1.43 25.19 1.47
CA TYR A 363 0.22 25.51 0.72
C TYR A 363 -0.04 24.38 -0.25
N ASN A 364 -1.10 23.61 0.00
CA ASN A 364 -1.45 22.51 -0.88
C ASN A 364 -2.73 22.85 -1.63
N ARG A 365 -2.65 22.91 -2.95
CA ARG A 365 -3.84 23.05 -3.81
C ARG A 365 -4.54 21.70 -3.86
N ILE A 366 -5.79 21.68 -3.47
CA ILE A 366 -6.67 20.53 -3.58
C ILE A 366 -7.39 20.65 -4.91
N GLU A 367 -6.95 19.87 -5.87
CA GLU A 367 -7.65 19.69 -7.13
C GLU A 367 -8.10 18.27 -7.21
N GLU A 368 -9.40 18.12 -7.49
CA GLU A 368 -9.90 16.83 -7.91
C GLU A 368 -9.78 15.72 -6.85
N GLY A 369 -9.45 16.04 -5.59
CA GLY A 369 -9.17 15.11 -4.50
C GLY A 369 -7.66 14.82 -4.30
N ARG A 370 -6.81 15.26 -5.23
CA ARG A 370 -5.35 15.29 -5.10
C ARG A 370 -4.88 16.56 -4.40
N SER A 371 -3.88 16.40 -3.54
CA SER A 371 -3.19 17.50 -2.89
C SER A 371 -1.87 17.76 -3.62
N THR A 372 -1.75 18.91 -4.27
CA THR A 372 -0.53 19.34 -4.96
C THR A 372 0.17 20.40 -4.13
N HIS A 373 1.44 20.19 -3.79
CA HIS A 373 2.24 21.19 -3.08
C HIS A 373 2.52 22.40 -3.99
N GLU A 374 2.06 23.58 -3.63
CA GLU A 374 2.27 24.83 -4.38
C GLU A 374 3.40 25.70 -3.82
N GLY A 375 3.82 25.41 -2.59
CA GLY A 375 4.94 26.09 -1.96
C GLY A 375 4.85 26.07 -0.45
N GLN A 376 5.83 26.73 0.15
CA GLN A 376 5.94 26.88 1.59
C GLN A 376 6.51 28.25 1.95
N CYS A 377 6.28 28.69 3.18
CA CYS A 377 6.95 29.85 3.77
C CYS A 377 7.10 29.65 5.28
N VAL A 378 7.97 30.44 5.89
CA VAL A 378 8.16 30.48 7.34
C VAL A 378 7.42 31.70 7.89
N THR A 379 6.70 31.53 8.99
CA THR A 379 5.98 32.64 9.63
C THR A 379 6.96 33.65 10.25
N ASP A 380 6.63 34.94 10.14
CA ASP A 380 7.40 36.00 10.79
C ASP A 380 7.08 36.11 12.31
N GLN A 381 7.66 37.10 12.99
CA GLN A 381 7.46 37.29 14.44
C GLN A 381 6.00 37.57 14.83
N ASP A 382 5.20 38.11 13.92
CA ASP A 382 3.76 38.34 14.07
C ASP A 382 2.92 37.12 13.66
N GLY A 383 3.59 35.98 13.46
CA GLY A 383 3.00 34.72 13.01
C GLY A 383 2.43 34.81 11.60
N ALA A 384 2.70 35.88 10.86
CA ALA A 384 2.14 36.10 9.55
C ALA A 384 2.87 35.25 8.52
N HIS A 385 2.11 34.74 7.55
CA HIS A 385 2.62 33.94 6.45
C HIS A 385 1.97 34.40 5.15
N ALA A 386 2.72 34.33 4.05
CA ALA A 386 2.25 34.73 2.75
C ALA A 386 2.89 33.87 1.65
N ALA A 387 2.07 33.39 0.73
CA ALA A 387 2.54 32.79 -0.50
C ALA A 387 1.71 33.31 -1.67
N PHE A 388 2.37 33.59 -2.78
CA PHE A 388 1.68 33.79 -4.04
C PHE A 388 1.22 32.42 -4.53
N VAL A 389 -0.04 32.15 -4.82
CA VAL A 389 -0.52 30.80 -5.21
C VAL A 389 -1.41 30.90 -6.44
N ARG A 390 -1.67 29.79 -7.11
CA ARG A 390 -2.63 29.76 -8.22
C ARG A 390 -4.05 29.94 -7.69
N GLU A 391 -4.98 30.31 -8.56
CA GLU A 391 -6.40 30.20 -8.21
C GLU A 391 -6.76 28.72 -8.01
N GLY A 392 -7.64 28.44 -7.03
CA GLY A 392 -8.09 27.08 -6.74
C GLY A 392 -8.51 26.88 -5.29
N THR A 393 -8.84 25.65 -4.94
CA THR A 393 -9.15 25.28 -3.55
C THR A 393 -7.87 24.89 -2.82
N TYR A 394 -7.63 25.44 -1.65
CA TYR A 394 -6.43 25.17 -0.87
C TYR A 394 -6.74 24.44 0.42
N GLN A 395 -5.75 23.67 0.88
CA GLN A 395 -5.64 23.22 2.25
C GLN A 395 -4.22 23.57 2.74
N ILE A 396 -4.15 24.39 3.78
CA ILE A 396 -2.87 24.78 4.37
C ILE A 396 -2.54 23.85 5.53
N GLN A 397 -1.28 23.46 5.60
CA GLN A 397 -0.72 22.70 6.71
C GLN A 397 0.40 23.49 7.36
N VAL A 398 0.61 23.26 8.65
CA VAL A 398 1.81 23.71 9.36
C VAL A 398 2.65 22.47 9.61
N LEU A 399 3.66 22.29 8.77
CA LEU A 399 4.49 21.08 8.76
C LEU A 399 5.53 21.12 9.88
N LEU A 400 6.13 22.29 10.08
CA LEU A 400 7.14 22.53 11.10
C LEU A 400 6.67 23.59 12.07
N THR A 401 6.95 23.37 13.34
CA THR A 401 6.61 24.30 14.41
C THR A 401 7.81 24.50 15.33
N PRO A 402 7.93 25.66 15.99
CA PRO A 402 8.81 25.78 17.15
C PRO A 402 8.44 24.71 18.19
N ASP A 403 9.44 24.19 18.93
CA ASP A 403 9.34 23.05 19.88
C ASP A 403 8.15 23.06 20.86
N ARG A 404 7.55 24.22 21.08
CA ARG A 404 6.41 24.43 21.99
C ARG A 404 5.04 24.21 21.36
N TYR A 405 4.94 23.80 20.10
CA TYR A 405 3.67 23.54 19.41
C TYR A 405 3.67 22.25 18.61
N VAL A 406 2.49 21.66 18.45
CA VAL A 406 2.27 20.47 17.63
C VAL A 406 2.00 20.88 16.18
N PRO A 407 2.61 20.23 15.18
CA PRO A 407 2.30 20.44 13.77
C PRO A 407 0.83 20.21 13.43
N LEU A 408 0.28 21.04 12.52
CA LEU A 408 -1.09 20.91 12.03
C LEU A 408 -1.08 20.34 10.60
N ASN A 409 -1.27 19.04 10.45
CA ASN A 409 -1.19 18.34 9.16
C ASN A 409 -2.43 17.45 8.92
N SER A 410 -2.93 17.45 7.68
CA SER A 410 -4.24 16.90 7.30
C SER A 410 -4.30 15.39 7.24
N SER A 411 -3.16 14.70 7.15
CA SER A 411 -3.13 13.23 7.20
C SER A 411 -3.53 12.67 8.58
N PHE A 412 -3.66 13.50 9.61
CA PHE A 412 -3.83 13.08 11.02
C PHE A 412 -5.22 13.35 11.60
N HIS A 413 -6.09 13.91 10.77
CA HIS A 413 -7.14 14.79 11.22
C HIS A 413 -8.40 14.48 10.39
N SER A 414 -8.84 13.21 10.40
CA SER A 414 -10.07 12.77 9.74
C SER A 414 -11.33 12.91 10.61
N GLY A 415 -11.16 13.23 11.90
CA GLY A 415 -12.27 13.52 12.82
C GLY A 415 -12.96 14.88 12.55
N GLY A 416 -14.17 15.07 13.09
CA GLY A 416 -14.98 16.27 12.84
C GLY A 416 -14.32 17.61 13.19
N ASP A 417 -13.52 17.67 14.27
CA ASP A 417 -12.85 18.91 14.72
C ASP A 417 -11.63 19.29 13.88
N ALA A 418 -11.13 18.37 13.06
CA ALA A 418 -10.02 18.65 12.18
C ALA A 418 -10.43 19.42 10.92
N LYS A 419 -11.61 19.09 10.36
CA LYS A 419 -12.17 19.80 9.21
C LYS A 419 -12.40 21.28 9.53
N SER A 420 -12.68 21.62 10.80
CA SER A 420 -12.86 23.02 11.24
C SER A 420 -11.53 23.77 11.36
N ARG A 421 -10.44 23.11 11.75
CA ARG A 421 -9.11 23.72 11.94
C ARG A 421 -8.31 23.87 10.65
N MET A 422 -8.63 23.07 9.63
CA MET A 422 -7.96 23.07 8.32
C MET A 422 -8.98 23.24 7.21
N PRO A 423 -9.66 24.40 7.14
CA PRO A 423 -10.71 24.62 6.16
C PRO A 423 -10.15 24.46 4.75
N ARG A 424 -10.96 23.89 3.86
CA ARG A 424 -10.72 23.96 2.42
C ARG A 424 -11.37 25.23 1.91
N LEU A 425 -10.58 26.15 1.38
CA LEU A 425 -11.10 27.43 0.90
C LEU A 425 -10.74 27.64 -0.56
N ALA A 426 -11.72 28.08 -1.34
CA ALA A 426 -11.50 28.55 -2.70
C ALA A 426 -10.81 29.93 -2.66
N VAL A 427 -9.78 30.08 -3.49
CA VAL A 427 -8.91 31.24 -3.58
C VAL A 427 -8.96 31.69 -5.04
N ALA A 428 -9.65 32.80 -5.31
CA ALA A 428 -9.84 33.35 -6.66
C ALA A 428 -9.28 34.79 -6.80
N ALA A 429 -8.80 35.35 -5.70
CA ALA A 429 -8.20 36.68 -5.60
C ALA A 429 -7.25 36.68 -4.40
N ASP A 430 -6.56 37.81 -4.16
CA ASP A 430 -5.81 38.01 -2.92
C ASP A 430 -6.71 37.69 -1.71
N THR A 431 -6.35 36.66 -0.96
CA THR A 431 -7.19 36.04 0.06
C THR A 431 -6.49 36.06 1.42
N GLN A 432 -7.23 36.49 2.44
CA GLN A 432 -6.84 36.32 3.83
C GLN A 432 -7.36 34.97 4.34
N TRP A 433 -6.44 34.06 4.64
CA TRP A 433 -6.70 32.77 5.27
C TRP A 433 -7.12 32.96 6.74
N PRO A 434 -8.05 32.14 7.26
CA PRO A 434 -8.36 32.10 8.67
C PRO A 434 -7.11 31.79 9.52
N ASP A 435 -7.10 32.27 10.75
CA ASP A 435 -5.99 32.00 11.67
C ASP A 435 -5.83 30.49 11.90
N LEU A 436 -4.64 29.97 11.65
CA LEU A 436 -4.28 28.57 11.90
C LEU A 436 -3.90 28.42 13.37
N LEU A 437 -4.57 27.51 14.07
CA LEU A 437 -4.40 27.34 15.52
C LEU A 437 -3.56 26.09 15.81
N LEU A 438 -2.40 26.29 16.45
CA LEU A 438 -1.54 25.19 16.89
C LEU A 438 -1.76 24.83 18.34
N ASP A 439 -1.97 23.55 18.62
CA ASP A 439 -2.01 23.07 20.00
C ASP A 439 -0.64 23.24 20.66
N PRO A 440 -0.59 23.62 21.97
CA PRO A 440 0.66 23.62 22.70
C PRO A 440 1.22 22.20 22.74
N ALA A 441 2.50 22.09 22.39
CA ALA A 441 3.26 20.91 22.67
C ALA A 441 3.84 21.01 24.09
N GLY A 442 3.98 19.87 24.74
CA GLY A 442 4.71 19.77 25.98
C GLY A 442 5.60 18.56 26.02
N ASP A 443 6.29 18.43 27.14
CA ASP A 443 7.18 17.33 27.41
C ASP A 443 6.44 16.30 28.29
N LEU A 444 6.51 15.03 27.90
CA LEU A 444 6.08 13.90 28.71
C LEU A 444 7.32 13.23 29.29
N ALA A 445 7.61 13.52 30.55
CA ALA A 445 8.63 12.82 31.31
C ALA A 445 8.13 11.41 31.64
N ILE A 446 8.98 10.41 31.43
CA ILE A 446 8.69 9.01 31.67
C ILE A 446 9.75 8.47 32.63
N GLU A 447 9.33 7.71 33.62
CA GLU A 447 10.21 6.99 34.54
C GLU A 447 9.96 5.49 34.34
N VAL A 448 10.93 4.81 33.74
CA VAL A 448 10.90 3.39 33.45
C VAL A 448 11.54 2.64 34.62
N VAL A 449 10.79 1.72 35.21
CA VAL A 449 11.25 0.91 36.34
C VAL A 449 11.05 -0.58 36.06
N ASP A 450 11.82 -1.43 36.74
CA ASP A 450 11.54 -2.87 36.81
C ASP A 450 10.44 -3.19 37.84
N GLU A 451 10.11 -4.47 37.98
CA GLU A 451 9.12 -5.00 38.96
C GLU A 451 9.48 -4.67 40.42
N ALA A 452 10.76 -4.52 40.74
CA ALA A 452 11.22 -4.12 42.08
C ALA A 452 11.15 -2.60 42.29
N GLY A 453 10.71 -1.84 41.27
CA GLY A 453 10.67 -0.38 41.28
C GLY A 453 12.03 0.28 41.09
N ARG A 454 13.06 -0.46 40.68
CA ARG A 454 14.40 0.09 40.37
C ARG A 454 14.40 0.66 38.96
N PRO A 455 15.13 1.74 38.69
CA PRO A 455 15.24 2.29 37.35
C PRO A 455 15.73 1.29 36.29
N ALA A 456 15.06 1.24 35.14
CA ALA A 456 15.41 0.38 34.02
C ALA A 456 16.21 1.16 32.96
N ALA A 457 17.51 1.33 33.20
CA ALA A 457 18.42 2.00 32.28
C ALA A 457 18.49 1.29 30.92
N GLY A 458 18.60 2.06 29.83
CA GLY A 458 18.70 1.52 28.47
C GLY A 458 17.38 1.07 27.85
N ALA A 459 16.25 1.16 28.57
CA ALA A 459 14.95 0.74 28.07
C ALA A 459 14.51 1.56 26.86
N VAL A 460 14.17 0.88 25.77
CA VAL A 460 13.70 1.46 24.51
C VAL A 460 12.23 1.85 24.62
N VAL A 461 11.93 3.12 24.36
CA VAL A 461 10.57 3.68 24.34
C VAL A 461 10.06 3.76 22.90
N HIS A 462 8.97 3.05 22.61
CA HIS A 462 8.24 3.06 21.36
C HIS A 462 6.97 3.91 21.50
N VAL A 463 6.82 4.88 20.62
CA VAL A 463 5.68 5.81 20.62
C VAL A 463 4.89 5.64 19.33
N VAL A 464 3.65 5.14 19.43
CA VAL A 464 2.78 4.94 18.26
C VAL A 464 1.93 6.19 18.06
N CYS A 465 2.51 7.24 17.48
CA CYS A 465 1.78 8.46 17.09
C CYS A 465 1.36 8.43 15.61
N SER A 466 0.54 9.35 15.16
CA SER A 466 0.09 9.42 13.76
C SER A 466 1.25 9.76 12.78
N VAL A 467 1.16 9.27 11.53
CA VAL A 467 2.25 9.07 10.54
C VAL A 467 3.27 10.23 10.38
N GLY A 468 2.89 11.49 10.60
CA GLY A 468 3.79 12.65 10.42
C GLY A 468 4.67 12.91 11.63
N VAL A 469 4.11 12.79 12.84
CA VAL A 469 4.91 12.75 14.07
C VAL A 469 5.69 11.43 14.12
N GLN A 470 5.16 10.37 13.49
CA GLN A 470 5.77 9.04 13.46
C GLN A 470 7.00 8.94 12.55
N ALA A 471 7.05 9.65 11.41
CA ALA A 471 8.25 9.65 10.57
C ALA A 471 9.48 10.19 11.32
N GLU A 472 9.25 11.08 12.28
CA GLU A 472 10.28 11.68 13.14
C GLU A 472 10.51 10.85 14.41
N LEU A 473 9.45 10.43 15.12
CA LEU A 473 9.58 9.61 16.34
C LEU A 473 10.02 8.16 16.07
N ARG A 474 9.77 7.59 14.88
CA ARG A 474 10.30 6.26 14.50
C ARG A 474 11.81 6.23 14.38
N ARG A 475 12.42 7.35 14.00
CA ARG A 475 13.86 7.42 13.76
C ARG A 475 14.64 7.53 15.05
N SER A 476 13.96 7.80 16.17
CA SER A 476 14.55 7.78 17.50
C SER A 476 13.97 6.65 18.34
N ILE A 477 14.54 5.45 18.18
CA ILE A 477 14.56 4.46 19.27
C ILE A 477 15.33 5.12 20.42
N GLN A 478 14.62 5.76 21.35
CA GLN A 478 15.26 6.43 22.47
C GLN A 478 15.31 5.49 23.67
N LYS A 479 16.49 5.46 24.31
CA LYS A 479 16.77 4.65 25.49
C LYS A 479 16.58 5.50 26.73
N ALA A 480 15.98 4.94 27.77
CA ALA A 480 15.95 5.53 29.11
C ALA A 480 17.38 5.70 29.64
N ASP A 481 17.65 6.79 30.35
CA ASP A 481 18.96 7.08 30.93
C ASP A 481 19.30 6.14 32.11
N ALA A 482 20.48 6.33 32.73
CA ALA A 482 20.91 5.53 33.87
C ALA A 482 19.97 5.59 35.09
N SER A 483 19.14 6.63 35.19
CA SER A 483 18.10 6.79 36.21
C SER A 483 16.73 6.27 35.75
N GLY A 484 16.68 5.53 34.63
CA GLY A 484 15.45 5.01 34.04
C GLY A 484 14.55 6.11 33.50
N ARG A 485 15.04 7.35 33.37
CA ARG A 485 14.22 8.48 32.94
C ARG A 485 14.33 8.71 31.46
N PHE A 486 13.24 9.21 30.91
CA PHE A 486 13.11 9.56 29.52
C PHE A 486 12.18 10.76 29.36
N THR A 487 12.26 11.50 28.26
CA THR A 487 11.32 12.60 27.98
C THR A 487 10.96 12.59 26.51
N ILE A 488 9.66 12.41 26.22
CA ILE A 488 9.13 12.64 24.88
C ILE A 488 8.79 14.13 24.79
N ARG A 489 9.53 14.86 23.96
CA ARG A 489 9.27 16.28 23.72
C ARG A 489 8.32 16.47 22.56
N GLY A 490 7.67 17.63 22.50
CA GLY A 490 6.86 17.99 21.34
C GLY A 490 5.51 17.26 21.27
N VAL A 491 5.02 16.65 22.36
CA VAL A 491 3.77 15.87 22.32
C VAL A 491 2.54 16.77 22.49
N ALA A 492 1.47 16.43 21.78
CA ALA A 492 0.17 17.06 21.98
C ALA A 492 -0.37 16.75 23.37
N LEU A 493 -0.43 17.77 24.23
CA LEU A 493 -0.79 17.59 25.63
C LEU A 493 -2.20 17.03 25.84
N ASN A 494 -3.11 17.33 24.91
CA ASN A 494 -4.53 16.94 24.97
C ASN A 494 -4.88 15.69 24.15
N ASP A 495 -3.91 15.04 23.49
CA ASP A 495 -4.15 13.87 22.62
C ASP A 495 -3.83 12.55 23.32
N THR A 496 -4.31 11.43 22.78
CA THR A 496 -3.97 10.09 23.25
C THR A 496 -2.70 9.58 22.58
N LEU A 497 -1.74 9.18 23.41
CA LEU A 497 -0.44 8.68 23.00
C LEU A 497 -0.27 7.23 23.48
N PRO A 498 -0.34 6.24 22.58
CA PRO A 498 0.04 4.86 22.89
C PRO A 498 1.55 4.77 23.08
N ILE A 499 1.98 4.39 24.28
CA ILE A 499 3.38 4.22 24.66
C ILE A 499 3.62 2.74 24.94
N ARG A 500 4.77 2.25 24.48
CA ARG A 500 5.29 0.93 24.76
C ARG A 500 6.75 1.06 25.14
N VAL A 501 7.21 0.30 26.12
CA VAL A 501 8.61 0.35 26.57
C VAL A 501 9.15 -1.06 26.68
N ARG A 502 10.41 -1.28 26.31
CA ARG A 502 11.07 -2.59 26.45
C ARG A 502 12.55 -2.49 26.74
N THR A 503 13.07 -3.46 27.48
CA THR A 503 14.47 -3.90 27.44
C THR A 503 14.53 -5.25 26.68
N PRO A 504 15.71 -5.85 26.47
CA PRO A 504 15.79 -7.21 25.95
C PRO A 504 15.02 -8.24 26.80
N ASP A 505 14.93 -7.99 28.11
CA ASP A 505 14.41 -8.95 29.09
C ASP A 505 13.05 -8.61 29.69
N ALA A 506 12.55 -7.37 29.58
CA ALA A 506 11.31 -6.94 30.23
C ALA A 506 10.56 -5.91 29.38
N ILE A 507 9.23 -5.96 29.37
CA ILE A 507 8.41 -5.01 28.59
C ILE A 507 7.27 -4.40 29.43
N SER A 508 6.75 -3.28 28.96
CA SER A 508 5.56 -2.65 29.53
C SER A 508 4.31 -3.49 29.29
N LYS A 509 3.26 -3.26 30.08
CA LYS A 509 1.91 -3.77 29.80
C LYS A 509 1.45 -3.40 28.37
N PRO A 510 0.48 -4.15 27.80
CA PRO A 510 -0.27 -3.78 26.59
C PRO A 510 -0.55 -2.28 26.49
N SER A 511 -0.49 -1.74 25.26
CA SER A 511 -0.38 -0.30 24.93
C SER A 511 -0.87 0.64 26.04
N LEU A 512 0.06 1.30 26.72
CA LEU A 512 -0.28 2.34 27.69
C LEU A 512 -0.73 3.59 26.92
N VAL A 513 -2.04 3.75 26.74
CA VAL A 513 -2.62 4.92 26.09
C VAL A 513 -2.77 6.04 27.11
N VAL A 514 -1.94 7.07 27.01
CA VAL A 514 -1.96 8.22 27.93
C VAL A 514 -2.45 9.48 27.25
N THR A 515 -3.03 10.40 28.02
CA THR A 515 -3.15 11.80 27.61
C THR A 515 -2.14 12.60 28.42
N PRO A 516 -1.10 13.23 27.81
CA PRO A 516 0.02 13.80 28.57
C PRO A 516 -0.38 14.82 29.66
N GLU A 517 -1.42 15.63 29.44
CA GLU A 517 -1.92 16.60 30.44
C GLU A 517 -2.68 15.96 31.62
N LYS A 518 -3.14 14.71 31.46
CA LYS A 518 -3.95 13.99 32.46
C LYS A 518 -3.15 13.00 33.30
N VAL A 519 -1.88 12.80 32.99
CA VAL A 519 -1.00 11.88 33.72
C VAL A 519 -0.09 12.64 34.67
N ALA A 520 0.16 12.06 35.84
CA ALA A 520 1.19 12.56 36.74
C ALA A 520 2.56 12.43 36.06
N GLN A 521 3.38 13.48 36.19
CA GLN A 521 4.72 13.56 35.63
C GLN A 521 5.76 13.35 36.74
N PRO A 522 6.77 12.46 36.56
CA PRO A 522 6.96 11.60 35.39
C PRO A 522 5.93 10.46 35.34
N LEU A 523 5.53 10.08 34.12
CA LEU A 523 4.74 8.89 33.86
C LEU A 523 5.57 7.65 34.22
N ARG A 524 5.21 6.97 35.30
CA ARG A 524 5.89 5.75 35.72
C ARG A 524 5.43 4.55 34.87
N VAL A 525 6.37 3.92 34.16
CA VAL A 525 6.14 2.72 33.34
C VAL A 525 6.92 1.55 33.93
N GLU A 526 6.21 0.55 34.41
CA GLU A 526 6.79 -0.67 34.95
C GLU A 526 7.03 -1.70 33.84
N LEU A 527 8.24 -2.25 33.79
CA LEU A 527 8.63 -3.35 32.93
C LEU A 527 8.61 -4.65 33.72
N SER A 528 8.06 -5.67 33.09
CA SER A 528 8.00 -7.03 33.64
C SER A 528 8.25 -8.04 32.52
N THR A 529 8.87 -9.16 32.86
CA THR A 529 8.94 -10.32 31.96
C THR A 529 7.54 -10.90 31.71
N ALA A 530 6.65 -10.81 32.71
CA ALA A 530 5.29 -11.35 32.67
C ALA A 530 4.34 -10.57 31.73
N HIS A 531 4.76 -9.42 31.20
CA HIS A 531 3.97 -8.66 30.22
C HIS A 531 4.25 -9.08 28.78
N GLY A 532 5.26 -9.91 28.55
CA GLY A 532 5.68 -10.30 27.21
C GLY A 532 5.75 -11.80 27.01
N PHE A 533 6.15 -12.15 25.79
CA PHE A 533 6.42 -13.51 25.38
C PHE A 533 7.62 -13.52 24.43
N ARG A 534 8.20 -14.68 24.18
CA ARG A 534 9.25 -14.87 23.16
C ARG A 534 8.79 -15.85 22.11
N PHE A 535 9.24 -15.70 20.87
CA PHE A 535 9.17 -16.78 19.90
C PHE A 535 10.39 -17.68 20.06
N ARG A 536 10.16 -19.00 20.01
CA ARG A 536 11.20 -19.97 19.65
C ARG A 536 10.92 -20.44 18.24
N CYS A 537 11.91 -20.30 17.38
CA CYS A 537 11.81 -20.65 15.96
C CYS A 537 12.87 -21.69 15.63
N LYS A 538 12.54 -22.62 14.75
CA LYS A 538 13.50 -23.52 14.13
C LYS A 538 13.48 -23.29 12.63
N VAL A 539 14.63 -23.22 11.98
CA VAL A 539 14.77 -23.09 10.53
C VAL A 539 15.44 -24.33 10.01
N VAL A 540 14.78 -24.98 9.04
CA VAL A 540 15.23 -26.24 8.45
C VAL A 540 15.14 -26.18 6.93
N ASP A 541 15.83 -27.07 6.24
CA ASP A 541 15.59 -27.33 4.82
C ASP A 541 14.42 -28.32 4.61
N PRO A 542 14.00 -28.61 3.37
CA PRO A 542 12.90 -29.55 3.10
C PRO A 542 13.14 -30.97 3.62
N GLU A 543 14.40 -31.38 3.79
CA GLU A 543 14.80 -32.65 4.38
C GLU A 543 14.71 -32.65 5.92
N GLY A 544 14.44 -31.49 6.52
CA GLY A 544 14.35 -31.29 7.97
C GLY A 544 15.71 -31.05 8.64
N GLU A 545 16.78 -30.88 7.86
CA GLU A 545 18.11 -30.57 8.38
C GLU A 545 18.17 -29.11 8.82
N PRO A 546 18.81 -28.82 9.97
CA PRO A 546 18.87 -27.47 10.51
C PRO A 546 19.71 -26.53 9.66
N ILE A 547 19.20 -25.32 9.41
CA ILE A 547 19.94 -24.26 8.70
C ILE A 547 20.51 -23.28 9.73
N ALA A 548 21.82 -23.36 9.97
CA ALA A 548 22.53 -22.42 10.83
C ALA A 548 22.77 -21.07 10.13
N GLY A 549 22.76 -19.97 10.89
CA GLY A 549 23.01 -18.63 10.36
C GLY A 549 21.83 -18.01 9.58
N ALA A 550 20.67 -18.65 9.56
CA ALA A 550 19.46 -18.08 8.98
C ALA A 550 19.02 -16.85 9.79
N THR A 551 18.68 -15.76 9.11
CA THR A 551 18.16 -14.54 9.75
C THR A 551 16.65 -14.60 9.83
N ILE A 552 16.14 -14.48 11.05
CA ILE A 552 14.72 -14.40 11.36
C ILE A 552 14.36 -12.94 11.62
N HIS A 553 13.36 -12.44 10.91
CA HIS A 553 12.77 -11.13 11.11
C HIS A 553 11.41 -11.26 11.79
N PHE A 554 11.25 -10.58 12.92
CA PHE A 554 9.99 -10.43 13.62
C PHE A 554 9.44 -9.04 13.30
N GLY A 555 8.33 -8.98 12.60
CA GLY A 555 7.63 -7.72 12.37
C GLY A 555 6.30 -7.67 13.09
N THR A 556 5.80 -6.46 13.36
CA THR A 556 4.56 -6.24 14.11
C THR A 556 3.70 -5.12 13.54
N SER A 557 2.38 -5.28 13.70
CA SER A 557 1.33 -4.43 13.16
C SER A 557 0.69 -3.68 14.32
N TYR A 558 0.95 -2.37 14.43
CA TYR A 558 0.38 -1.55 15.52
C TYR A 558 -0.99 -1.00 15.12
N PRO A 559 -2.05 -1.20 15.90
CA PRO A 559 -3.30 -0.45 15.71
C PRO A 559 -3.12 0.99 16.21
N TYR A 560 -3.64 1.97 15.47
CA TYR A 560 -3.72 3.34 15.98
C TYR A 560 -4.83 3.46 17.04
N ALA A 561 -4.51 4.14 18.14
CA ALA A 561 -5.47 4.58 19.14
C ALA A 561 -5.37 6.10 19.32
N THR A 562 -5.74 6.86 18.30
CA THR A 562 -5.86 8.32 18.40
C THR A 562 -7.33 8.68 18.54
N LYS A 563 -7.63 9.71 19.35
CA LYS A 563 -9.01 10.25 19.48
C LYS A 563 -9.60 10.73 18.14
N TRP A 564 -8.73 10.96 17.15
CA TRP A 564 -9.06 11.51 15.84
C TRP A 564 -9.44 10.47 14.79
N GLN A 565 -9.11 9.19 15.03
CA GLN A 565 -9.58 8.08 14.20
C GLN A 565 -10.79 7.44 14.88
N GLY A 566 -11.95 7.50 14.23
CA GLY A 566 -13.15 6.84 14.74
C GLY A 566 -12.90 5.35 15.01
N PRO A 567 -13.61 4.74 15.97
CA PRO A 567 -13.49 3.32 16.27
C PRO A 567 -13.77 2.50 14.99
N GLY A 568 -12.74 1.86 14.44
CA GLY A 568 -12.81 1.05 13.20
C GLY A 568 -11.90 1.49 12.06
N GLY A 569 -11.33 2.70 12.09
CA GLY A 569 -10.42 3.23 11.06
C GLY A 569 -8.98 2.71 11.17
N GLY A 570 -8.80 1.42 11.46
CA GLY A 570 -7.53 0.77 11.82
C GLY A 570 -6.52 0.75 10.69
N VAL A 571 -5.93 1.90 10.37
CA VAL A 571 -4.65 1.91 9.65
C VAL A 571 -3.67 1.23 10.58
N SER A 572 -3.13 0.08 10.19
CA SER A 572 -2.01 -0.47 10.93
C SER A 572 -0.73 -0.02 10.29
N VAL A 573 0.30 0.19 11.10
CA VAL A 573 1.64 0.28 10.55
C VAL A 573 2.48 -0.90 10.94
N SER A 574 3.16 -1.42 9.94
CA SER A 574 4.20 -2.42 10.11
C SER A 574 5.49 -1.78 10.63
N GLY A 575 6.10 -2.40 11.62
CA GLY A 575 7.47 -2.14 12.05
C GLY A 575 8.23 -3.43 12.33
N THR A 576 9.56 -3.36 12.42
CA THR A 576 10.40 -4.48 12.84
C THR A 576 10.43 -4.54 14.37
N ALA A 577 9.94 -5.64 14.95
CA ALA A 577 10.00 -5.90 16.39
C ALA A 577 11.36 -6.46 16.82
N GLY A 578 12.09 -7.12 15.93
CA GLY A 578 13.45 -7.60 16.19
C GLY A 578 13.95 -8.55 15.11
N THR A 579 15.18 -9.02 15.29
CA THR A 579 15.76 -10.08 14.47
C THR A 579 16.46 -11.11 15.36
N ALA A 580 16.57 -12.34 14.90
CA ALA A 580 17.39 -13.37 15.54
C ALA A 580 18.14 -14.16 14.46
N THR A 581 19.23 -14.82 14.83
CA THR A 581 20.00 -15.70 13.94
C THR A 581 19.97 -17.12 14.48
N THR A 582 19.79 -18.10 13.61
CA THR A 582 19.76 -19.51 14.02
C THR A 582 21.14 -20.03 14.40
N ASP A 583 21.18 -20.86 15.44
CA ASP A 583 22.38 -21.57 15.87
C ASP A 583 22.67 -22.82 15.02
N ALA A 584 23.66 -23.62 15.41
CA ALA A 584 24.04 -24.85 14.70
C ALA A 584 22.92 -25.91 14.65
N SER A 585 21.91 -25.82 15.53
CA SER A 585 20.72 -26.67 15.54
C SER A 585 19.55 -26.08 14.74
N GLY A 586 19.78 -24.95 14.06
CA GLY A 586 18.75 -24.23 13.31
C GLY A 586 17.77 -23.50 14.21
N GLU A 587 18.03 -23.40 15.52
CA GLU A 587 17.12 -22.78 16.48
C GLU A 587 17.51 -21.32 16.74
N ALA A 588 16.50 -20.49 16.93
CA ALA A 588 16.65 -19.11 17.34
C ALA A 588 15.51 -18.74 18.31
N GLN A 589 15.79 -17.79 19.20
CA GLN A 589 14.78 -17.22 20.09
C GLN A 589 14.72 -15.71 19.88
N SER A 590 13.53 -15.16 19.82
CA SER A 590 13.36 -13.70 19.79
C SER A 590 13.69 -13.09 21.16
N ASP A 591 13.94 -11.78 21.16
CA ASP A 591 13.81 -10.96 22.36
C ASP A 591 12.36 -10.98 22.89
N LEU A 592 12.12 -10.36 24.05
CA LEU A 592 10.78 -10.23 24.60
C LEU A 592 9.89 -9.31 23.73
N LEU A 593 8.68 -9.79 23.41
CA LEU A 593 7.69 -9.16 22.54
C LEU A 593 6.37 -8.92 23.28
N TRP A 594 5.61 -7.88 22.88
CA TRP A 594 4.32 -7.54 23.49
C TRP A 594 3.21 -8.52 23.12
N ASN A 595 2.48 -9.01 24.12
CA ASN A 595 1.44 -10.02 24.00
C ASN A 595 0.06 -9.50 23.51
N ASP A 596 -0.05 -8.26 23.05
CA ASP A 596 -1.31 -7.66 22.55
C ASP A 596 -1.21 -7.21 21.09
N LEU A 597 -0.13 -7.60 20.41
CA LEU A 597 0.12 -7.28 19.02
C LEU A 597 0.08 -8.52 18.15
N ASN A 598 -0.17 -8.30 16.86
CA ASN A 598 -0.01 -9.32 15.84
C ASN A 598 1.39 -9.22 15.25
N TYR A 599 2.06 -10.37 15.16
CA TYR A 599 3.40 -10.50 14.61
C TYR A 599 3.37 -11.30 13.32
N TRP A 600 4.22 -10.94 12.38
CA TRP A 600 4.64 -11.84 11.31
C TRP A 600 6.11 -12.19 11.54
N VAL A 601 6.46 -13.44 11.25
CA VAL A 601 7.82 -13.94 11.44
C VAL A 601 8.29 -14.48 10.11
N SER A 602 9.42 -14.01 9.60
CA SER A 602 10.01 -14.52 8.36
C SER A 602 11.45 -14.95 8.58
N ALA A 603 11.90 -15.96 7.88
CA ALA A 603 13.29 -16.42 7.89
C ALA A 603 13.86 -16.38 6.47
N SER A 604 15.16 -16.11 6.37
CA SER A 604 15.92 -16.17 5.13
C SER A 604 17.36 -16.61 5.40
N ALA A 605 17.99 -17.26 4.43
CA ALA A 605 19.38 -17.67 4.51
C ALA A 605 20.04 -17.60 3.12
N GLU A 606 21.34 -17.34 3.06
CA GLU A 606 22.06 -17.30 1.79
C GLU A 606 21.98 -18.65 1.06
N GLY A 607 21.59 -18.62 -0.22
CA GLY A 607 21.43 -19.85 -1.02
C GLY A 607 20.14 -20.61 -0.75
N TYR A 608 19.23 -20.08 0.07
CA TYR A 608 17.92 -20.64 0.36
C TYR A 608 16.81 -19.62 0.12
N SER A 609 15.60 -20.11 -0.09
CA SER A 609 14.42 -19.26 -0.12
C SER A 609 14.14 -18.60 1.22
N SER A 610 13.18 -17.68 1.24
CA SER A 610 12.57 -17.12 2.43
C SER A 610 11.30 -17.90 2.78
N ALA A 611 11.00 -18.00 4.08
CA ALA A 611 9.74 -18.54 4.58
C ALA A 611 9.11 -17.55 5.56
N GLU A 612 7.80 -17.61 5.72
CA GLU A 612 7.05 -16.78 6.68
C GLU A 612 6.13 -17.69 7.49
N ALA A 613 6.07 -17.49 8.81
CA ALA A 613 5.04 -18.09 9.65
C ALA A 613 3.72 -17.34 9.46
N PRO A 614 2.57 -17.98 9.73
CA PRO A 614 1.30 -17.29 9.86
C PRO A 614 1.38 -16.11 10.81
N GLN A 615 0.54 -15.10 10.60
CA GLN A 615 0.45 -14.02 11.56
C GLN A 615 0.04 -14.57 12.92
N VAL A 616 0.84 -14.30 13.95
CA VAL A 616 0.62 -14.81 15.30
C VAL A 616 0.24 -13.67 16.22
N HIS A 617 -0.89 -13.80 16.92
CA HIS A 617 -1.21 -12.91 18.03
C HIS A 617 -0.32 -13.26 19.22
N GLY A 618 0.31 -12.26 19.82
CA GLY A 618 1.02 -12.46 21.06
C GLY A 618 0.08 -13.01 22.14
N ILE A 619 0.57 -13.90 22.98
CA ILE A 619 -0.19 -14.44 24.13
C ILE A 619 0.72 -14.37 25.36
N SER A 620 0.15 -14.30 26.56
CA SER A 620 0.91 -14.20 27.82
C SER A 620 1.63 -15.51 28.22
N GLU A 621 1.98 -16.37 27.27
CA GLU A 621 2.84 -17.53 27.50
C GLU A 621 4.31 -17.10 27.51
N GLU A 622 5.17 -17.79 28.26
CA GLU A 622 6.56 -17.36 28.43
C GLU A 622 7.38 -17.51 27.13
N VAL A 623 7.14 -18.58 26.36
CA VAL A 623 7.78 -18.86 25.07
C VAL A 623 6.79 -19.57 24.13
N LEU A 624 6.41 -18.91 23.05
CA LEU A 624 5.63 -19.51 21.98
C LEU A 624 6.56 -20.17 20.96
N THR A 625 6.49 -21.50 20.85
CA THR A 625 7.27 -22.25 19.85
C THR A 625 6.52 -22.27 18.53
N LEU A 626 7.13 -21.72 17.49
CA LEU A 626 6.60 -21.79 16.13
C LEU A 626 6.91 -23.15 15.49
N ASN A 627 6.07 -23.55 14.54
CA ASN A 627 6.42 -24.62 13.63
C ASN A 627 7.73 -24.28 12.89
N PRO A 628 8.56 -25.29 12.54
CA PRO A 628 9.77 -25.04 11.79
C PRO A 628 9.51 -24.26 10.48
N LEU A 629 10.29 -23.21 10.25
CA LEU A 629 10.32 -22.46 9.02
C LEU A 629 11.20 -23.21 8.02
N VAL A 630 10.59 -23.72 6.95
CA VAL A 630 11.28 -24.52 5.93
C VAL A 630 11.79 -23.60 4.83
N LEU A 631 13.12 -23.46 4.69
CA LEU A 631 13.74 -22.72 3.59
C LEU A 631 14.21 -23.70 2.53
N ALA A 632 13.71 -23.55 1.32
CA ALA A 632 14.06 -24.45 0.24
C ALA A 632 15.35 -23.97 -0.44
N LYS A 633 16.32 -24.86 -0.63
CA LYS A 633 17.61 -24.53 -1.24
C LYS A 633 17.43 -24.03 -2.67
N ALA A 634 18.15 -22.98 -3.07
CA ALA A 634 18.10 -22.45 -4.42
C ALA A 634 18.31 -23.59 -5.44
N ALA A 635 17.40 -23.70 -6.41
CA ALA A 635 17.47 -24.77 -7.39
C ALA A 635 18.74 -24.62 -8.24
N PRO A 636 19.30 -25.74 -8.74
CA PRO A 636 20.32 -25.67 -9.76
C PRO A 636 19.85 -24.84 -10.97
N PRO A 637 20.76 -24.21 -11.72
CA PRO A 637 20.39 -23.36 -12.85
C PRO A 637 19.55 -24.13 -13.86
N THR A 638 18.41 -23.57 -14.21
CA THR A 638 17.47 -24.18 -15.14
C THR A 638 17.94 -23.93 -16.57
N THR A 639 18.23 -24.98 -17.33
CA THR A 639 18.65 -24.88 -18.74
C THR A 639 17.56 -25.36 -19.68
N GLY A 640 17.49 -24.79 -20.88
CA GLY A 640 16.53 -25.22 -21.88
C GLY A 640 16.76 -24.63 -23.26
N THR A 641 15.83 -24.90 -24.17
CA THR A 641 15.78 -24.32 -25.51
C THR A 641 14.39 -23.79 -25.85
N VAL A 642 14.34 -22.67 -26.56
CA VAL A 642 13.11 -22.14 -27.15
C VAL A 642 13.13 -22.40 -28.65
N VAL A 643 12.02 -22.94 -29.16
CA VAL A 643 11.83 -23.26 -30.58
C VAL A 643 10.53 -22.67 -31.11
N GLY A 644 10.42 -22.49 -32.43
CA GLY A 644 9.16 -22.23 -33.11
C GLY A 644 8.33 -23.52 -33.27
N ALA A 645 7.10 -23.38 -33.74
CA ALA A 645 6.22 -24.50 -34.09
C ALA A 645 6.79 -25.43 -35.18
N ASP A 646 7.71 -24.93 -36.00
CA ASP A 646 8.48 -25.71 -36.99
C ASP A 646 9.67 -26.49 -36.38
N GLY A 647 9.89 -26.32 -35.07
CA GLY A 647 11.01 -26.89 -34.33
C GLY A 647 12.33 -26.14 -34.48
N ALA A 648 12.37 -25.03 -35.23
CA ALA A 648 13.58 -24.23 -35.41
C ALA A 648 13.90 -23.42 -34.14
N PRO A 649 15.17 -23.30 -33.72
CA PRO A 649 15.53 -22.55 -32.52
C PRO A 649 15.26 -21.05 -32.68
N LEU A 650 14.75 -20.41 -31.62
CA LEU A 650 14.45 -18.97 -31.60
C LEU A 650 15.42 -18.20 -30.70
N GLY A 651 16.27 -17.38 -31.31
CA GLY A 651 17.14 -16.43 -30.58
C GLY A 651 16.44 -15.14 -30.18
N GLY A 652 16.99 -14.48 -29.14
CA GLY A 652 16.50 -13.20 -28.62
C GLY A 652 15.16 -13.30 -27.88
N VAL A 653 14.73 -14.50 -27.51
CA VAL A 653 13.50 -14.71 -26.74
C VAL A 653 13.75 -14.39 -25.28
N ARG A 654 12.85 -13.64 -24.65
CA ARG A 654 12.88 -13.40 -23.20
C ARG A 654 12.31 -14.63 -22.49
N VAL A 655 13.19 -15.39 -21.83
CA VAL A 655 12.82 -16.53 -21.00
C VAL A 655 12.84 -16.10 -19.55
N PHE A 656 11.82 -16.47 -18.79
CA PHE A 656 11.74 -16.13 -17.39
C PHE A 656 11.02 -17.18 -16.53
N ALA A 657 11.42 -17.27 -15.27
CA ALA A 657 10.69 -17.98 -14.23
C ALA A 657 10.00 -16.96 -13.33
N ALA A 658 8.67 -16.97 -13.29
CA ALA A 658 7.91 -16.12 -12.38
C ALA A 658 7.92 -16.75 -10.97
N GLY A 659 8.00 -15.91 -9.92
CA GLY A 659 7.67 -16.34 -8.55
C GLY A 659 8.82 -16.48 -7.56
N SER A 660 10.05 -16.18 -7.96
CA SER A 660 11.17 -16.24 -7.03
C SER A 660 11.24 -14.98 -6.16
N GLU A 661 11.54 -15.11 -4.87
CA GLU A 661 11.78 -13.95 -3.99
C GLU A 661 13.02 -13.13 -4.41
N TRP A 662 13.85 -13.68 -5.28
CA TRP A 662 15.03 -13.06 -5.87
C TRP A 662 14.67 -12.09 -7.01
N GLY A 663 13.38 -12.04 -7.40
CA GLY A 663 12.87 -11.45 -8.63
C GLY A 663 12.69 -12.52 -9.72
N PRO A 664 12.05 -12.20 -10.85
CA PRO A 664 12.01 -13.14 -11.96
C PRO A 664 13.44 -13.47 -12.41
N ALA A 665 13.79 -14.74 -12.51
CA ALA A 665 15.02 -15.11 -13.20
C ALA A 665 14.76 -14.89 -14.69
N VAL A 666 15.40 -13.90 -15.32
CA VAL A 666 15.18 -13.55 -16.73
C VAL A 666 16.47 -13.72 -17.53
N GLN A 667 16.37 -14.25 -18.73
CA GLN A 667 17.48 -14.29 -19.70
C GLN A 667 16.96 -14.21 -21.13
N LEU A 668 17.76 -13.64 -22.03
CA LEU A 668 17.54 -13.76 -23.47
C LEU A 668 18.17 -15.04 -24.03
N THR A 669 17.48 -15.74 -24.91
CA THR A 669 18.04 -16.90 -25.61
C THR A 669 19.15 -16.50 -26.58
N GLY A 670 20.19 -17.35 -26.67
CA GLY A 670 21.18 -17.25 -27.74
C GLY A 670 20.63 -17.63 -29.12
N ARG A 671 21.43 -17.51 -30.18
CA ARG A 671 21.02 -17.89 -31.56
C ARG A 671 20.57 -19.35 -31.72
N SER A 672 21.03 -20.24 -30.83
CA SER A 672 20.61 -21.64 -30.77
C SER A 672 19.29 -21.86 -30.04
N GLY A 673 18.61 -20.80 -29.60
CA GLY A 673 17.43 -20.87 -28.75
C GLY A 673 17.74 -21.29 -27.31
N ALA A 674 19.01 -21.58 -26.98
CA ALA A 674 19.39 -22.04 -25.66
C ALA A 674 19.33 -20.92 -24.60
N PHE A 675 18.93 -21.29 -23.39
CA PHE A 675 18.94 -20.45 -22.19
C PHE A 675 19.40 -21.23 -20.95
N ARG A 676 19.76 -20.48 -19.92
CA ARG A 676 20.19 -20.86 -18.58
C ARG A 676 19.75 -19.78 -17.57
N LEU A 677 18.67 -20.06 -16.84
CA LEU A 677 18.20 -19.20 -15.76
C LEU A 677 18.98 -19.52 -14.48
N GLU A 678 19.72 -18.53 -13.98
CA GLU A 678 20.39 -18.61 -12.69
C GLU A 678 19.40 -18.30 -11.56
N LYS A 679 19.56 -18.97 -10.40
CA LYS A 679 18.78 -18.69 -9.16
C LYS A 679 17.26 -18.86 -9.30
N THR A 680 16.79 -19.92 -9.94
CA THR A 680 15.38 -20.31 -9.86
C THR A 680 15.05 -20.78 -8.44
N ALA A 681 13.92 -20.35 -7.88
CA ALA A 681 13.47 -20.88 -6.61
C ALA A 681 13.06 -22.36 -6.79
N PRO A 682 13.29 -23.22 -5.78
CA PRO A 682 13.02 -24.67 -5.87
C PRO A 682 11.54 -25.02 -6.02
N ASP A 683 10.64 -24.12 -5.65
CA ASP A 683 9.19 -24.26 -5.87
C ASP A 683 8.75 -23.80 -7.27
N VAL A 684 9.66 -23.25 -8.09
CA VAL A 684 9.36 -22.92 -9.48
C VAL A 684 9.18 -24.22 -10.25
N ARG A 685 7.95 -24.44 -10.73
CA ARG A 685 7.62 -25.57 -11.62
C ARG A 685 7.48 -25.17 -13.07
N TRP A 686 7.55 -23.89 -13.42
CA TRP A 686 7.31 -23.40 -14.78
C TRP A 686 8.31 -22.36 -15.23
N VAL A 687 8.62 -22.40 -16.53
CA VAL A 687 9.35 -21.35 -17.24
C VAL A 687 8.52 -20.85 -18.40
N PHE A 688 8.62 -19.56 -18.66
CA PHE A 688 7.85 -18.85 -19.68
C PHE A 688 8.79 -18.24 -20.70
N ALA A 689 8.33 -18.10 -21.93
CA ALA A 689 9.05 -17.50 -23.02
C ALA A 689 8.17 -16.49 -23.76
N ASP A 690 8.70 -15.28 -23.94
CA ASP A 690 8.00 -14.15 -24.55
C ASP A 690 8.87 -13.52 -25.64
N LYS A 691 8.26 -13.26 -26.79
CA LYS A 691 8.92 -12.65 -27.96
C LYS A 691 7.87 -11.95 -28.82
N GLU A 692 8.19 -10.73 -29.26
CA GLU A 692 7.34 -9.97 -30.18
C GLU A 692 7.04 -10.78 -31.47
N GLY A 693 5.78 -10.78 -31.91
CA GLY A 693 5.28 -11.57 -33.03
C GLY A 693 5.00 -13.04 -32.70
N TYR A 694 5.18 -13.44 -31.44
CA TYR A 694 4.87 -14.76 -30.92
C TYR A 694 3.99 -14.66 -29.68
N ARG A 695 3.16 -15.68 -29.51
CA ARG A 695 2.33 -15.82 -28.32
C ARG A 695 3.17 -16.28 -27.14
N LEU A 696 2.72 -15.95 -25.93
CA LEU A 696 3.41 -16.38 -24.72
C LEU A 696 3.36 -17.90 -24.62
N GLY A 697 4.53 -18.53 -24.53
CA GLY A 697 4.66 -19.95 -24.31
C GLY A 697 5.16 -20.26 -22.89
N GLY A 698 4.87 -21.46 -22.42
CA GLY A 698 5.35 -21.96 -21.15
C GLY A 698 5.65 -23.44 -21.21
N ALA A 699 6.46 -23.91 -20.27
CA ALA A 699 6.67 -25.33 -20.06
C ALA A 699 6.88 -25.62 -18.58
N ARG A 700 6.39 -26.79 -18.14
CA ARG A 700 6.70 -27.34 -16.83
C ARG A 700 8.16 -27.78 -16.79
N LEU A 701 8.85 -27.48 -15.70
CA LEU A 701 10.19 -27.97 -15.43
C LEU A 701 10.15 -29.47 -15.11
N PRO A 702 10.99 -30.29 -15.76
CA PRO A 702 11.10 -31.69 -15.42
C PRO A 702 11.57 -31.90 -13.98
N ASP A 703 10.93 -32.82 -13.26
CA ASP A 703 11.29 -33.12 -11.86
C ASP A 703 12.71 -33.74 -11.74
N ASP A 704 13.26 -34.26 -12.84
CA ASP A 704 14.63 -34.81 -12.92
C ASP A 704 15.71 -33.74 -13.23
N GLY A 705 15.31 -32.47 -13.39
CA GLY A 705 16.21 -31.36 -13.72
C GLY A 705 16.73 -31.39 -15.16
N SER A 706 16.16 -32.22 -16.04
CA SER A 706 16.53 -32.24 -17.46
C SER A 706 16.18 -30.93 -18.18
N ALA A 707 16.86 -30.70 -19.31
CA ALA A 707 16.69 -29.46 -20.06
C ALA A 707 15.26 -29.33 -20.62
N VAL A 708 14.63 -28.20 -20.36
CA VAL A 708 13.25 -27.92 -20.79
C VAL A 708 13.20 -27.39 -22.22
N ARG A 709 12.17 -27.77 -22.99
CA ARG A 709 11.90 -27.24 -24.32
C ARG A 709 10.62 -26.42 -24.27
N ILE A 710 10.69 -25.16 -24.69
CA ILE A 710 9.53 -24.26 -24.81
C ILE A 710 9.25 -24.03 -26.29
N GLU A 711 8.02 -24.28 -26.72
CA GLU A 711 7.57 -23.96 -28.08
C GLU A 711 6.84 -22.62 -28.09
N LEU A 712 7.23 -21.74 -29.01
CA LEU A 712 6.50 -20.50 -29.30
C LEU A 712 5.79 -20.61 -30.64
N ARG A 713 4.54 -20.17 -30.67
CA ARG A 713 3.73 -20.05 -31.88
C ARG A 713 3.67 -18.61 -32.31
N ALA A 714 3.70 -18.37 -33.62
CA ALA A 714 3.48 -17.03 -34.17
C ALA A 714 2.05 -16.56 -33.84
N ASP A 715 1.86 -15.25 -33.72
CA ASP A 715 0.56 -14.67 -33.34
C ASP A 715 -0.59 -15.03 -34.30
N ASP A 716 -0.27 -15.32 -35.56
CA ASP A 716 -1.21 -15.71 -36.62
C ASP A 716 -1.47 -17.22 -36.72
N ALA A 717 -0.81 -18.04 -35.90
CA ALA A 717 -0.94 -19.50 -35.96
C ALA A 717 -2.32 -19.99 -35.48
N THR A 718 -2.85 -21.04 -36.14
CA THR A 718 -4.11 -21.68 -35.73
C THR A 718 -3.98 -22.21 -34.30
N PRO A 719 -4.87 -21.81 -33.39
CA PRO A 719 -4.76 -22.23 -32.01
C PRO A 719 -5.14 -23.70 -31.75
N VAL A 720 -4.65 -24.24 -30.64
CA VAL A 720 -5.02 -25.57 -30.16
C VAL A 720 -6.01 -25.40 -29.00
N GLY A 721 -7.24 -25.89 -29.18
CA GLY A 721 -8.24 -25.86 -28.13
C GLY A 721 -7.83 -26.71 -26.92
N LEU A 722 -8.17 -26.24 -25.71
CA LEU A 722 -7.99 -27.04 -24.51
C LEU A 722 -8.94 -28.26 -24.54
N PRO A 723 -8.52 -29.41 -23.98
CA PRO A 723 -9.42 -30.54 -23.81
C PRO A 723 -10.59 -30.15 -22.91
N ALA A 724 -11.79 -30.62 -23.26
CA ALA A 724 -12.97 -30.38 -22.44
C ALA A 724 -12.78 -30.97 -21.04
N VAL A 725 -13.10 -30.18 -20.02
CA VAL A 725 -13.04 -30.60 -18.63
C VAL A 725 -14.24 -31.51 -18.33
N PRO A 726 -14.02 -32.75 -17.85
CA PRO A 726 -15.12 -33.59 -17.40
C PRO A 726 -15.80 -32.94 -16.18
N SER A 727 -17.09 -32.63 -16.31
CA SER A 727 -17.92 -32.26 -15.17
C SER A 727 -18.24 -33.51 -14.36
N PRO A 728 -18.03 -33.51 -13.04
CA PRO A 728 -18.40 -34.65 -12.19
C PRO A 728 -19.91 -34.84 -12.14
N ASP A 729 -20.33 -36.05 -11.76
CA ASP A 729 -21.73 -36.42 -11.63
C ASP A 729 -22.48 -35.51 -10.65
N LEU A 730 -23.53 -34.86 -11.15
CA LEU A 730 -24.35 -33.91 -10.41
C LEU A 730 -25.04 -34.58 -9.21
N GLN A 731 -25.41 -35.85 -9.31
CA GLN A 731 -26.05 -36.57 -8.20
C GLN A 731 -25.08 -36.82 -7.05
N GLN A 732 -23.87 -37.29 -7.35
CA GLN A 732 -22.80 -37.43 -6.35
C GLN A 732 -22.47 -36.10 -5.68
N ARG A 733 -22.37 -35.01 -6.45
CA ARG A 733 -22.15 -33.67 -5.88
C ARG A 733 -23.27 -33.26 -4.93
N ARG A 734 -24.54 -33.43 -5.32
CA ARG A 734 -25.70 -33.12 -4.48
C ARG A 734 -25.72 -33.93 -3.19
N ALA A 735 -25.42 -35.23 -3.25
CA ALA A 735 -25.37 -36.10 -2.08
C ALA A 735 -24.27 -35.66 -1.09
N ALA A 736 -23.06 -35.38 -1.59
CA ALA A 736 -21.96 -34.90 -0.75
C ALA A 736 -22.24 -33.51 -0.16
N ALA A 737 -22.78 -32.59 -0.96
CA ALA A 737 -23.14 -31.25 -0.49
C ALA A 737 -24.21 -31.31 0.60
N ARG A 738 -25.22 -32.19 0.47
CA ARG A 738 -26.22 -32.42 1.51
C ARG A 738 -25.56 -32.88 2.82
N GLU A 739 -24.70 -33.88 2.76
CA GLU A 739 -23.99 -34.40 3.94
C GLU A 739 -23.18 -33.30 4.63
N LEU A 740 -22.43 -32.49 3.86
CA LEU A 740 -21.59 -31.41 4.38
C LEU A 740 -22.41 -30.28 5.01
N ILE A 741 -23.54 -29.91 4.40
CA ILE A 741 -24.45 -28.90 4.96
C ILE A 741 -25.09 -29.40 6.25
N GLU A 742 -25.53 -30.67 6.30
CA GLU A 742 -26.09 -31.26 7.52
C GLU A 742 -25.04 -31.38 8.64
N LEU A 743 -23.77 -31.64 8.30
CA LEU A 743 -22.67 -31.64 9.26
C LEU A 743 -22.42 -30.23 9.81
N ALA A 744 -22.36 -29.23 8.94
CA ALA A 744 -22.16 -27.84 9.32
C ALA A 744 -23.33 -27.29 10.15
N TRP A 745 -24.57 -27.65 9.82
CA TRP A 745 -25.77 -27.22 10.55
C TRP A 745 -25.79 -27.69 12.02
N LYS A 746 -25.15 -28.83 12.31
CA LYS A 746 -25.03 -29.37 13.68
C LYS A 746 -24.00 -28.65 14.53
N LEU A 747 -23.15 -27.80 13.95
CA LEU A 747 -22.16 -27.03 14.69
C LEU A 747 -22.86 -25.98 15.58
N PRO A 748 -22.37 -25.73 16.80
CA PRO A 748 -22.93 -24.74 17.70
C PRO A 748 -22.75 -23.34 17.10
N THR A 749 -23.76 -22.82 16.41
CA THR A 749 -23.71 -21.56 15.66
C THR A 749 -24.83 -20.64 16.16
N ASP A 750 -24.61 -19.33 16.27
CA ASP A 750 -25.67 -18.38 16.60
C ASP A 750 -26.88 -18.62 15.67
N PRO A 751 -28.11 -18.82 16.19
CA PRO A 751 -29.32 -18.92 15.39
C PRO A 751 -29.55 -17.74 14.44
N ARG A 752 -28.86 -16.61 14.62
CA ARG A 752 -28.92 -15.42 13.75
C ARG A 752 -27.69 -15.23 12.87
N SER A 753 -26.76 -16.18 12.86
CA SER A 753 -25.54 -16.11 12.04
C SER A 753 -25.88 -16.14 10.55
N THR A 754 -25.20 -15.31 9.76
CA THR A 754 -25.31 -15.30 8.29
C THR A 754 -24.87 -16.61 7.65
N ALA A 755 -24.01 -17.40 8.32
CA ALA A 755 -23.60 -18.71 7.82
C ALA A 755 -24.79 -19.69 7.70
N ARG A 756 -25.77 -19.60 8.62
CA ARG A 756 -27.00 -20.41 8.53
C ARG A 756 -27.82 -20.06 7.29
N MET A 757 -27.77 -18.81 6.82
CA MET A 757 -28.44 -18.41 5.57
C MET A 757 -27.84 -19.16 4.38
N SER A 758 -26.50 -19.16 4.23
CA SER A 758 -25.83 -19.88 3.14
C SER A 758 -26.06 -21.40 3.19
N LEU A 759 -26.13 -21.99 4.39
CA LEU A 759 -26.49 -23.41 4.55
C LEU A 759 -27.92 -23.69 4.09
N LEU A 760 -28.88 -22.82 4.43
CA LEU A 760 -30.27 -22.96 4.01
C LEU A 760 -30.45 -22.71 2.50
N GLU A 761 -29.74 -21.73 1.92
CA GLU A 761 -29.70 -21.51 0.47
C GLU A 761 -29.22 -22.78 -0.24
N GLY A 762 -28.09 -23.35 0.20
CA GLY A 762 -27.56 -24.57 -0.37
C GLY A 762 -28.47 -25.78 -0.18
N MET A 763 -29.06 -25.96 1.01
CA MET A 763 -29.99 -27.07 1.25
C MET A 763 -31.24 -26.92 0.39
N THR A 764 -31.78 -25.71 0.22
CA THR A 764 -32.99 -25.48 -0.59
C THR A 764 -32.80 -25.95 -2.04
N ARG A 765 -31.60 -25.74 -2.60
CA ARG A 765 -31.24 -26.18 -3.97
C ARG A 765 -31.13 -27.71 -4.11
N ILE A 766 -30.94 -28.44 -3.01
CA ILE A 766 -30.74 -29.90 -3.00
C ILE A 766 -32.00 -30.64 -2.53
N ASP A 767 -32.55 -30.23 -1.40
CA ASP A 767 -33.71 -30.79 -0.72
C ASP A 767 -34.44 -29.69 0.07
N ILE A 768 -35.46 -29.12 -0.57
CA ILE A 768 -36.27 -28.06 0.00
C ILE A 768 -37.04 -28.48 1.26
N GLU A 769 -37.53 -29.71 1.33
CA GLU A 769 -38.26 -30.20 2.50
C GLU A 769 -37.36 -30.23 3.72
N ARG A 770 -36.10 -30.66 3.52
CA ARG A 770 -35.09 -30.61 4.58
C ARG A 770 -34.70 -29.18 4.95
N ALA A 771 -34.61 -28.26 3.98
CA ALA A 771 -34.35 -26.86 4.26
C ALA A 771 -35.46 -26.20 5.09
N ASP A 772 -36.73 -26.47 4.77
CA ASP A 772 -37.88 -26.01 5.56
C ASP A 772 -37.84 -26.58 6.99
N ALA A 773 -37.50 -27.88 7.14
CA ALA A 773 -37.33 -28.50 8.45
C ALA A 773 -36.19 -27.82 9.25
N MET A 774 -35.03 -27.58 8.64
CA MET A 774 -33.90 -26.89 9.26
C MET A 774 -34.27 -25.45 9.65
N SER A 775 -34.99 -24.71 8.80
CA SER A 775 -35.49 -23.38 9.15
C SER A 775 -36.42 -23.42 10.37
N GLY A 776 -37.26 -24.46 10.47
CA GLY A 776 -38.11 -24.71 11.64
C GLY A 776 -37.34 -24.98 12.94
N GLU A 777 -36.15 -25.59 12.87
CA GLU A 777 -35.27 -25.81 14.04
C GLU A 777 -34.76 -24.48 14.67
N VAL A 778 -34.87 -23.34 13.97
CA VAL A 778 -34.52 -21.99 14.43
C VAL A 778 -35.71 -21.02 14.40
N ASP A 779 -36.89 -21.51 14.80
CA ASP A 779 -38.14 -20.75 14.90
C ASP A 779 -38.56 -20.05 13.58
N GLY A 780 -38.11 -20.56 12.43
CA GLY A 780 -38.39 -19.99 11.12
C GLY A 780 -37.71 -18.64 10.87
N ALA A 781 -36.69 -18.26 11.65
CA ALA A 781 -35.99 -16.98 11.53
C ALA A 781 -35.45 -16.70 10.11
N PHE A 782 -35.19 -17.76 9.33
CA PHE A 782 -34.71 -17.70 7.96
C PHE A 782 -35.69 -18.29 6.94
N GLY A 783 -36.98 -18.40 7.27
CA GLY A 783 -37.99 -18.89 6.31
C GLY A 783 -37.99 -18.10 4.99
N TYR A 784 -37.66 -16.80 5.05
CA TYR A 784 -37.53 -15.97 3.86
C TYR A 784 -36.39 -16.40 2.91
N VAL A 785 -35.33 -17.01 3.43
CA VAL A 785 -34.18 -17.50 2.65
C VAL A 785 -34.61 -18.70 1.81
N VAL A 786 -35.27 -19.68 2.46
CA VAL A 786 -35.81 -20.87 1.79
C VAL A 786 -36.81 -20.47 0.71
N ARG A 787 -37.79 -19.61 1.05
CA ARG A 787 -38.80 -19.13 0.08
C ARG A 787 -38.18 -18.33 -1.06
N SER A 788 -37.17 -17.50 -0.78
CA SER A 788 -36.47 -16.75 -1.82
C SER A 788 -35.71 -17.65 -2.78
N GLN A 789 -35.03 -18.67 -2.28
CA GLN A 789 -34.28 -19.60 -3.11
C GLN A 789 -35.22 -20.53 -3.90
N GLU A 790 -36.28 -21.07 -3.28
CA GLU A 790 -37.34 -21.82 -3.97
C GLU A 790 -37.94 -20.98 -5.10
N ALA A 791 -38.19 -19.70 -4.85
CA ALA A 791 -38.70 -18.79 -5.86
C ALA A 791 -37.73 -18.65 -7.05
N ARG A 792 -36.41 -18.53 -6.82
CA ARG A 792 -35.42 -18.47 -7.92
C ARG A 792 -35.51 -19.69 -8.82
N ASP A 793 -35.68 -20.86 -8.21
CA ASP A 793 -35.63 -22.14 -8.93
C ASP A 793 -36.95 -22.39 -9.69
N VAL A 794 -38.11 -22.07 -9.09
CA VAL A 794 -39.42 -22.41 -9.66
C VAL A 794 -40.01 -21.33 -10.56
N ILE A 795 -39.65 -20.05 -10.41
CA ILE A 795 -40.38 -18.93 -11.06
C ILE A 795 -40.37 -18.98 -12.60
N ARG A 796 -39.38 -19.65 -13.21
CA ARG A 796 -39.35 -19.90 -14.66
C ARG A 796 -40.37 -20.95 -15.10
N GLU A 797 -40.59 -21.97 -14.28
CA GLU A 797 -41.46 -23.12 -14.59
C GLU A 797 -42.90 -22.86 -14.14
N ASP A 798 -43.08 -22.27 -12.96
CA ASP A 798 -44.34 -21.82 -12.38
C ASP A 798 -44.20 -20.39 -11.84
N PRO A 799 -44.44 -19.39 -12.70
CA PRO A 799 -44.38 -17.98 -12.31
C PRO A 799 -45.30 -17.60 -11.14
N GLN A 800 -46.49 -18.20 -11.05
CA GLN A 800 -47.45 -17.85 -10.00
C GLN A 800 -46.97 -18.34 -8.64
N ARG A 801 -46.44 -19.57 -8.59
CA ARG A 801 -45.81 -20.11 -7.38
C ARG A 801 -44.60 -19.28 -6.99
N GLY A 802 -43.70 -18.97 -7.94
CA GLY A 802 -42.52 -18.14 -7.69
C GLY A 802 -42.87 -16.76 -7.12
N LEU A 803 -43.84 -16.06 -7.70
CA LEU A 803 -44.30 -14.76 -7.19
C LEU A 803 -44.95 -14.87 -5.80
N THR A 804 -45.73 -15.92 -5.56
CA THR A 804 -46.34 -16.19 -4.25
C THR A 804 -45.28 -16.41 -3.17
N LEU A 805 -44.26 -17.22 -3.46
CA LEU A 805 -43.13 -17.46 -2.56
C LEU A 805 -42.35 -16.20 -2.24
N LEU A 806 -42.15 -15.33 -3.23
CA LEU A 806 -41.53 -14.03 -2.98
C LEU A 806 -42.41 -13.20 -2.06
N ILE A 807 -43.73 -13.10 -2.28
CA ILE A 807 -44.63 -12.39 -1.35
C ILE A 807 -44.51 -12.95 0.08
N GLU A 808 -44.48 -14.28 0.24
CA GLU A 808 -44.32 -14.98 1.53
C GLU A 808 -42.96 -14.68 2.20
N ALA A 809 -41.90 -14.43 1.43
CA ALA A 809 -40.58 -14.07 1.95
C ALA A 809 -40.53 -12.67 2.59
N LYS A 810 -41.57 -11.83 2.43
CA LYS A 810 -41.68 -10.48 3.03
C LYS A 810 -40.43 -9.61 2.78
N ALA A 811 -40.09 -8.69 3.68
CA ALA A 811 -38.95 -7.78 3.51
C ALA A 811 -37.60 -8.50 3.29
N GLY A 812 -37.42 -9.69 3.88
CA GLY A 812 -36.20 -10.49 3.70
C GLY A 812 -35.96 -10.95 2.26
N GLY A 813 -37.01 -11.10 1.46
CA GLY A 813 -36.90 -11.46 0.04
C GLY A 813 -36.72 -10.27 -0.92
N GLN A 814 -36.51 -9.04 -0.43
CA GLN A 814 -36.37 -7.85 -1.28
C GLN A 814 -35.17 -7.92 -2.24
N PRO A 815 -33.97 -8.37 -1.82
CA PRO A 815 -32.85 -8.53 -2.74
C PRO A 815 -33.17 -9.46 -3.91
N THR A 816 -33.78 -10.61 -3.63
CA THR A 816 -34.16 -11.62 -4.64
C THR A 816 -35.19 -11.11 -5.64
N VAL A 817 -36.19 -10.35 -5.18
CA VAL A 817 -37.18 -9.73 -6.08
C VAL A 817 -36.48 -8.79 -7.08
N ILE A 818 -35.52 -8.00 -6.60
CA ILE A 818 -34.82 -7.02 -7.42
C ILE A 818 -33.87 -7.69 -8.41
N GLU A 819 -33.12 -8.70 -7.95
CA GLU A 819 -32.27 -9.56 -8.79
C GLU A 819 -33.07 -10.20 -9.93
N LEU A 820 -34.17 -10.89 -9.60
CA LEU A 820 -35.01 -11.56 -10.60
C LEU A 820 -35.68 -10.56 -11.56
N ALA A 821 -36.11 -9.38 -11.06
CA ALA A 821 -36.68 -8.34 -11.90
C ALA A 821 -35.66 -7.84 -12.94
N LYS A 822 -34.43 -7.53 -12.52
CA LYS A 822 -33.33 -7.12 -13.42
C LYS A 822 -33.02 -8.21 -14.44
N ARG A 823 -32.88 -9.46 -13.99
CA ARG A 823 -32.59 -10.61 -14.84
C ARG A 823 -33.66 -10.80 -15.91
N PHE A 824 -34.93 -10.82 -15.52
CA PHE A 824 -36.03 -11.03 -16.46
C PHE A 824 -36.26 -9.84 -17.38
N ALA A 825 -36.00 -8.61 -16.94
CA ALA A 825 -36.05 -7.43 -17.81
C ALA A 825 -35.10 -7.53 -19.02
N ARG A 826 -33.95 -8.19 -18.84
CA ARG A 826 -32.92 -8.39 -19.87
C ARG A 826 -33.09 -9.68 -20.68
N SER A 827 -34.08 -10.52 -20.36
CA SER A 827 -34.24 -11.80 -21.05
C SER A 827 -34.58 -11.60 -22.53
N PRO A 828 -33.96 -12.35 -23.45
CA PRO A 828 -34.37 -12.35 -24.86
C PRO A 828 -35.78 -12.97 -25.05
N GLN A 829 -36.25 -13.79 -24.09
CA GLN A 829 -37.56 -14.43 -24.15
C GLN A 829 -38.67 -13.46 -23.72
N VAL A 830 -39.73 -13.37 -24.52
CA VAL A 830 -40.84 -12.43 -24.28
C VAL A 830 -41.62 -12.81 -23.02
N GLU A 831 -41.80 -14.11 -22.80
CA GLU A 831 -42.53 -14.68 -21.66
C GLU A 831 -41.82 -14.35 -20.34
N GLU A 832 -40.50 -14.51 -20.29
CA GLU A 832 -39.69 -14.15 -19.12
C GLU A 832 -39.73 -12.65 -18.85
N ARG A 833 -39.63 -11.79 -19.88
CA ARG A 833 -39.77 -10.32 -19.71
C ARG A 833 -41.11 -9.92 -19.09
N GLY A 834 -42.17 -10.68 -19.35
CA GLY A 834 -43.48 -10.48 -18.72
C GLY A 834 -43.47 -10.60 -17.18
N LEU A 835 -42.47 -11.27 -16.59
CA LEU A 835 -42.33 -11.45 -15.15
C LEU A 835 -41.71 -10.25 -14.43
N ALA A 836 -40.97 -9.41 -15.15
CA ALA A 836 -40.23 -8.31 -14.53
C ALA A 836 -41.16 -7.25 -13.92
N LEU A 837 -42.29 -6.95 -14.56
CA LEU A 837 -43.28 -6.00 -14.04
C LEU A 837 -43.96 -6.47 -12.73
N PRO A 838 -44.50 -7.70 -12.63
CA PRO A 838 -44.98 -8.24 -11.35
C PRO A 838 -43.95 -8.15 -10.23
N LEU A 839 -42.68 -8.44 -10.51
CA LEU A 839 -41.59 -8.33 -9.53
C LEU A 839 -41.31 -6.88 -9.12
N ALA A 840 -41.27 -5.95 -10.08
CA ALA A 840 -41.13 -4.52 -9.79
C ALA A 840 -42.28 -3.98 -8.93
N ASN A 841 -43.50 -4.50 -9.13
CA ASN A 841 -44.66 -4.16 -8.30
C ASN A 841 -44.53 -4.71 -6.88
N ILE A 842 -44.03 -5.94 -6.69
CA ILE A 842 -43.72 -6.49 -5.35
C ILE A 842 -42.66 -5.62 -4.65
N ALA A 843 -41.61 -5.22 -5.38
CA ALA A 843 -40.57 -4.35 -4.84
C ALA A 843 -41.12 -3.00 -4.36
N ALA A 844 -41.99 -2.38 -5.17
CA ALA A 844 -42.67 -1.12 -4.83
C ALA A 844 -43.60 -1.27 -3.61
N GLN A 845 -44.44 -2.31 -3.58
CA GLN A 845 -45.34 -2.57 -2.44
C GLN A 845 -44.57 -2.75 -1.13
N ARG A 846 -43.42 -3.41 -1.16
CA ARG A 846 -42.57 -3.57 0.02
C ARG A 846 -41.91 -2.26 0.42
N ALA A 847 -41.48 -1.44 -0.53
CA ALA A 847 -40.96 -0.11 -0.23
C ALA A 847 -42.02 0.75 0.48
N GLU A 848 -43.29 0.70 0.05
CA GLU A 848 -44.39 1.36 0.78
C GLU A 848 -44.55 0.83 2.21
N ALA A 849 -44.42 -0.48 2.40
CA ALA A 849 -44.58 -1.11 3.70
C ALA A 849 -43.42 -0.80 4.67
N THR A 850 -42.18 -0.70 4.18
CA THR A 850 -41.01 -0.37 5.01
C THR A 850 -40.86 1.13 5.22
N GLY A 851 -41.30 1.95 4.27
CA GLY A 851 -41.08 3.40 4.26
C GLY A 851 -39.60 3.80 4.14
N ALA A 852 -38.71 2.84 3.82
CA ALA A 852 -37.27 3.07 3.77
C ALA A 852 -36.89 3.74 2.45
N SER A 853 -36.15 4.85 2.52
CA SER A 853 -35.69 5.62 1.35
C SER A 853 -34.94 4.76 0.34
N TYR A 854 -34.11 3.83 0.83
CA TYR A 854 -33.34 2.92 0.00
C TYR A 854 -34.20 1.91 -0.78
N ASP A 855 -35.28 1.39 -0.18
CA ASP A 855 -36.18 0.46 -0.85
C ASP A 855 -36.98 1.15 -1.96
N PHE A 856 -37.44 2.38 -1.71
CA PHE A 856 -38.10 3.21 -2.72
C PHE A 856 -37.17 3.50 -3.90
N ALA A 857 -35.91 3.84 -3.63
CA ALA A 857 -34.95 4.14 -4.69
C ALA A 857 -34.67 2.92 -5.59
N ARG A 858 -34.54 1.71 -5.01
CA ARG A 858 -34.36 0.48 -5.81
C ARG A 858 -35.62 0.12 -6.60
N ALA A 859 -36.81 0.32 -6.03
CA ALA A 859 -38.06 0.13 -6.76
C ALA A 859 -38.18 1.11 -7.93
N ALA A 860 -37.78 2.39 -7.74
CA ALA A 860 -37.75 3.40 -8.79
C ALA A 860 -36.83 2.99 -9.95
N MET A 861 -35.62 2.53 -9.66
CA MET A 861 -34.67 2.06 -10.68
C MET A 861 -35.24 0.90 -11.51
N LEU A 862 -35.91 -0.07 -10.88
CA LEU A 862 -36.55 -1.18 -11.60
C LEU A 862 -37.68 -0.72 -12.50
N GLN A 863 -38.58 0.13 -11.99
CA GLN A 863 -39.68 0.67 -12.79
C GLN A 863 -39.15 1.47 -13.99
N SER A 864 -38.06 2.21 -13.77
CA SER A 864 -37.38 2.97 -14.82
C SER A 864 -36.82 2.05 -15.93
N GLN A 865 -36.10 0.99 -15.56
CA GLN A 865 -35.55 0.01 -16.49
C GLN A 865 -36.61 -0.72 -17.32
N LEU A 866 -37.83 -0.82 -16.79
CA LEU A 866 -38.97 -1.42 -17.47
C LEU A 866 -39.79 -0.42 -18.31
N GLY A 867 -39.40 0.85 -18.33
CA GLY A 867 -40.08 1.91 -19.08
C GLY A 867 -41.32 2.49 -18.40
N PHE A 868 -41.58 2.20 -17.12
CA PHE A 868 -42.71 2.72 -16.37
C PHE A 868 -42.38 4.07 -15.71
N HIS A 869 -42.34 5.12 -16.53
CA HIS A 869 -41.89 6.45 -16.13
C HIS A 869 -42.62 7.01 -14.89
N ASP A 870 -43.96 7.16 -14.94
CA ASP A 870 -44.74 7.73 -13.84
C ASP A 870 -44.55 6.96 -12.51
N ALA A 871 -44.40 5.64 -12.59
CA ALA A 871 -44.16 4.79 -11.43
C ALA A 871 -42.75 4.97 -10.88
N ALA A 872 -41.75 5.07 -11.77
CA ALA A 872 -40.36 5.35 -11.38
C ALA A 872 -40.22 6.72 -10.72
N GLU A 873 -40.82 7.75 -11.31
CA GLU A 873 -40.83 9.12 -10.78
C GLU A 873 -41.51 9.17 -9.40
N LEU A 874 -42.69 8.55 -9.26
CA LEU A 874 -43.39 8.47 -7.98
C LEU A 874 -42.52 7.80 -6.89
N MET A 875 -41.86 6.70 -7.22
CA MET A 875 -41.00 5.98 -6.27
C MET A 875 -39.73 6.78 -5.95
N ALA A 876 -39.13 7.47 -6.91
CA ALA A 876 -37.98 8.35 -6.67
C ALA A 876 -38.34 9.53 -5.77
N ALA A 877 -39.50 10.16 -6.00
CA ALA A 877 -40.02 11.23 -5.14
C ALA A 877 -40.25 10.75 -3.71
N LYS A 878 -40.79 9.53 -3.53
CA LYS A 878 -40.95 8.90 -2.21
C LYS A 878 -39.62 8.58 -1.55
N ALA A 879 -38.63 8.11 -2.32
CA ALA A 879 -37.28 7.89 -1.83
C ALA A 879 -36.70 9.18 -1.25
N PHE A 880 -36.78 10.29 -2.01
CA PHE A 880 -36.30 11.60 -1.60
C PHE A 880 -37.00 12.12 -0.34
N ALA A 881 -38.33 12.04 -0.29
CA ALA A 881 -39.10 12.44 0.90
C ALA A 881 -38.80 11.60 2.16
N ALA A 882 -38.22 10.41 1.99
CA ALA A 882 -37.79 9.54 3.07
C ALA A 882 -36.32 9.74 3.46
N VAL A 883 -35.49 10.41 2.65
CA VAL A 883 -34.06 10.66 2.95
C VAL A 883 -33.92 11.42 4.27
N ASP A 884 -34.66 12.50 4.47
CA ASP A 884 -34.60 13.31 5.70
C ASP A 884 -34.97 12.54 6.98
N LYS A 885 -35.61 11.38 6.83
CA LYS A 885 -36.04 10.52 7.95
C LYS A 885 -35.08 9.37 8.23
N GLU A 886 -34.11 9.12 7.36
CA GLU A 886 -33.14 8.04 7.53
C GLU A 886 -32.02 8.51 8.49
N PRO A 887 -31.89 7.93 9.71
CA PRO A 887 -30.93 8.43 10.70
C PRO A 887 -29.47 8.15 10.34
N ASN A 888 -29.20 7.27 9.35
CA ASN A 888 -27.85 6.93 8.93
C ASN A 888 -27.43 7.74 7.68
N PRO A 889 -26.46 8.68 7.79
CA PRO A 889 -26.02 9.51 6.67
C PRO A 889 -25.55 8.72 5.45
N SER A 890 -24.90 7.58 5.65
CA SER A 890 -24.46 6.72 4.54
C SER A 890 -25.64 6.10 3.78
N ARG A 891 -26.74 5.81 4.48
CA ARG A 891 -27.98 5.35 3.83
C ARG A 891 -28.74 6.49 3.17
N GLN A 892 -28.75 7.69 3.75
CA GLN A 892 -29.29 8.90 3.13
C GLN A 892 -28.61 9.15 1.78
N GLU A 893 -27.28 9.13 1.78
CA GLU A 893 -26.46 9.33 0.60
C GLU A 893 -26.74 8.26 -0.47
N ALA A 894 -26.70 6.97 -0.09
CA ALA A 894 -26.97 5.88 -1.01
C ALA A 894 -28.39 5.93 -1.61
N ALA A 895 -29.40 6.30 -0.81
CA ALA A 895 -30.77 6.45 -1.28
C ALA A 895 -30.90 7.63 -2.27
N THR A 896 -30.25 8.76 -1.97
CA THR A 896 -30.23 9.95 -2.86
C THR A 896 -29.60 9.60 -4.20
N GLN A 897 -28.46 8.91 -4.20
CA GLN A 897 -27.77 8.47 -5.42
C GLN A 897 -28.64 7.56 -6.28
N SER A 898 -29.30 6.57 -5.66
CA SER A 898 -30.16 5.63 -6.36
C SER A 898 -31.44 6.29 -6.89
N ALA A 899 -32.01 7.25 -6.16
CA ALA A 899 -33.17 8.03 -6.60
C ALA A 899 -32.83 8.92 -7.81
N ALA A 900 -31.69 9.63 -7.75
CA ALA A 900 -31.19 10.41 -8.87
C ALA A 900 -30.97 9.52 -10.11
N ALA A 901 -30.32 8.36 -9.95
CA ALA A 901 -30.12 7.43 -11.05
C ALA A 901 -31.43 6.92 -11.66
N ALA A 902 -32.48 6.69 -10.86
CA ALA A 902 -33.78 6.27 -11.38
C ALA A 902 -34.50 7.34 -12.23
N LEU A 903 -34.26 8.63 -11.95
CA LEU A 903 -34.82 9.76 -12.70
C LEU A 903 -34.06 10.04 -14.00
N ALA A 904 -32.76 9.69 -14.03
CA ALA A 904 -31.84 10.05 -15.11
C ALA A 904 -32.30 9.70 -16.54
N PRO A 905 -32.95 8.55 -16.82
CA PRO A 905 -33.42 8.22 -18.16
C PRO A 905 -34.48 9.18 -18.72
N TYR A 906 -35.12 9.96 -17.86
CA TYR A 906 -36.23 10.83 -18.23
C TYR A 906 -35.92 12.32 -18.02
N GLU A 907 -35.16 12.63 -16.96
CA GLU A 907 -34.88 13.99 -16.53
C GLU A 907 -33.42 14.11 -16.08
N LEU A 908 -32.48 13.89 -17.03
CA LEU A 908 -31.05 13.84 -16.76
C LEU A 908 -30.53 15.11 -16.04
N ALA A 909 -31.05 16.29 -16.39
CA ALA A 909 -30.62 17.54 -15.78
C ALA A 909 -30.92 17.59 -14.27
N GLY A 910 -32.18 17.33 -13.85
CA GLY A 910 -32.55 17.27 -12.43
C GLY A 910 -31.90 16.11 -11.69
N ALA A 911 -31.68 14.98 -12.36
CA ALA A 911 -30.92 13.87 -11.78
C ALA A 911 -29.46 14.25 -11.48
N LEU A 912 -28.78 14.96 -12.38
CA LEU A 912 -27.42 15.45 -12.15
C LEU A 912 -27.38 16.50 -11.03
N GLU A 913 -28.37 17.39 -10.96
CA GLU A 913 -28.50 18.36 -9.87
C GLU A 913 -28.68 17.65 -8.51
N MET A 914 -29.53 16.62 -8.46
CA MET A 914 -29.79 15.83 -7.25
C MET A 914 -28.54 15.03 -6.80
N ALA A 915 -27.79 14.47 -7.74
CA ALA A 915 -26.56 13.73 -7.44
C ALA A 915 -25.41 14.64 -6.94
N ASN A 916 -25.50 15.96 -7.14
CA ASN A 916 -24.48 16.93 -6.76
C ASN A 916 -24.48 17.30 -5.26
N ILE A 917 -25.39 16.73 -4.45
CA ILE A 917 -25.62 17.11 -3.03
C ILE A 917 -24.63 16.44 -2.05
N GLY A 918 -23.72 15.56 -2.51
CA GLY A 918 -22.78 14.84 -1.64
C GLY A 918 -21.66 15.71 -1.03
N ASP A 919 -21.43 15.57 0.29
CA ASP A 919 -20.40 16.30 1.05
C ASP A 919 -18.95 15.90 0.72
N SER A 920 -18.75 14.74 0.06
CA SER A 920 -17.42 14.25 -0.32
C SER A 920 -17.28 14.17 -1.84
N ASP A 921 -16.13 14.57 -2.36
CA ASP A 921 -15.83 14.49 -3.80
C ASP A 921 -16.02 13.07 -4.33
N PHE A 922 -15.58 12.06 -3.57
CA PHE A 922 -15.71 10.65 -3.92
C PHE A 922 -17.18 10.22 -4.08
N SER A 923 -17.99 10.50 -3.07
CA SER A 923 -19.43 10.22 -3.04
C SER A 923 -20.15 10.87 -4.22
N ARG A 924 -19.88 12.16 -4.44
CA ARG A 924 -20.47 12.95 -5.52
C ARG A 924 -20.09 12.41 -6.89
N ILE A 925 -18.82 12.12 -7.13
CA ILE A 925 -18.34 11.56 -8.40
C ILE A 925 -19.01 10.21 -8.69
N ARG A 926 -19.12 9.34 -7.67
CA ARG A 926 -19.83 8.05 -7.81
C ARG A 926 -21.31 8.24 -8.12
N ALA A 927 -21.96 9.21 -7.48
CA ALA A 927 -23.36 9.57 -7.72
C ALA A 927 -23.58 10.00 -9.18
N LEU A 928 -22.78 10.94 -9.66
CA LEU A 928 -22.89 11.46 -11.03
C LEU A 928 -22.59 10.39 -12.08
N ALA A 929 -21.59 9.52 -11.83
CA ALA A 929 -21.31 8.38 -12.71
C ALA A 929 -22.50 7.41 -12.79
N ARG A 930 -23.19 7.14 -11.66
CA ARG A 930 -24.40 6.30 -11.64
C ARG A 930 -25.56 6.93 -12.42
N VAL A 931 -25.77 8.24 -12.28
CA VAL A 931 -26.76 9.00 -13.07
C VAL A 931 -26.48 8.90 -14.56
N ALA A 932 -25.22 9.14 -14.96
CA ALA A 932 -24.81 9.02 -16.36
C ALA A 932 -25.07 7.60 -16.91
N VAL A 933 -24.66 6.56 -16.17
CA VAL A 933 -24.89 5.16 -16.58
C VAL A 933 -26.38 4.82 -16.72
N ALA A 934 -27.23 5.35 -15.85
CA ALA A 934 -28.66 5.11 -15.94
C ALA A 934 -29.28 5.78 -17.17
N ALA A 935 -28.87 7.01 -17.49
CA ALA A 935 -29.37 7.75 -18.65
C ALA A 935 -29.03 7.10 -20.00
N ALA A 936 -27.99 6.25 -20.06
CA ALA A 936 -27.59 5.60 -21.30
C ALA A 936 -28.66 4.66 -21.90
N VAL A 937 -29.67 4.25 -21.11
CA VAL A 937 -30.80 3.46 -21.61
C VAL A 937 -31.64 4.23 -22.64
N THR A 938 -31.79 5.55 -22.50
CA THR A 938 -32.61 6.40 -23.38
C THR A 938 -31.80 7.36 -24.24
N ASP A 939 -30.65 7.83 -23.75
CA ASP A 939 -29.75 8.73 -24.46
C ASP A 939 -28.27 8.41 -24.14
N PRO A 940 -27.67 7.46 -24.87
CA PRO A 940 -26.27 7.09 -24.69
C PRO A 940 -25.28 8.26 -24.89
N ASP A 941 -25.57 9.17 -25.82
CA ASP A 941 -24.67 10.27 -26.15
C ASP A 941 -24.65 11.30 -25.00
N ALA A 942 -25.83 11.66 -24.47
CA ALA A 942 -25.92 12.53 -23.30
C ALA A 942 -25.31 11.87 -22.05
N ALA A 943 -25.50 10.56 -21.87
CA ALA A 943 -24.87 9.80 -20.80
C ALA A 943 -23.34 9.82 -20.88
N ILE A 944 -22.77 9.57 -22.07
CA ILE A 944 -21.32 9.66 -22.29
C ILE A 944 -20.85 11.10 -22.02
N ALA A 945 -21.54 12.11 -22.52
CA ALA A 945 -21.18 13.51 -22.28
C ALA A 945 -21.20 13.86 -20.78
N ALA A 946 -22.20 13.40 -20.03
CA ALA A 946 -22.30 13.59 -18.59
C ALA A 946 -21.16 12.86 -17.85
N LEU A 947 -20.83 11.64 -18.25
CA LEU A 947 -19.73 10.86 -17.67
C LEU A 947 -18.37 11.51 -17.94
N GLU A 948 -18.13 12.00 -19.15
CA GLU A 948 -16.87 12.67 -19.55
C GLU A 948 -16.74 14.07 -18.93
N SER A 949 -17.84 14.66 -18.45
CA SER A 949 -17.81 15.90 -17.68
C SER A 949 -17.22 15.72 -16.27
N LEU A 950 -17.12 14.47 -15.78
CA LEU A 950 -16.49 14.16 -14.51
C LEU A 950 -14.98 14.41 -14.59
N LYS A 951 -14.57 15.57 -14.10
CA LYS A 951 -13.17 15.91 -13.86
C LYS A 951 -12.78 15.47 -12.46
N GLY A 952 -11.59 14.90 -12.26
CA GLY A 952 -11.24 14.38 -10.95
C GLY A 952 -10.00 13.48 -10.88
N ASP A 953 -9.64 13.12 -9.65
CA ASP A 953 -8.47 12.32 -9.32
C ASP A 953 -8.60 10.86 -9.77
N ALA A 954 -7.76 9.98 -9.19
CA ALA A 954 -7.81 8.56 -9.43
C ALA A 954 -9.21 7.94 -9.16
N ASN A 955 -10.01 8.52 -8.26
CA ASN A 955 -11.38 8.05 -8.01
C ASN A 955 -12.34 8.43 -9.13
N ALA A 956 -12.18 9.61 -9.74
CA ALA A 956 -12.96 9.98 -10.93
C ALA A 956 -12.54 9.21 -12.15
N VAL A 957 -11.25 8.95 -12.34
CA VAL A 957 -10.77 8.01 -13.36
C VAL A 957 -11.45 6.64 -13.17
N THR A 958 -11.40 6.08 -11.96
CA THR A 958 -12.01 4.79 -11.67
C THR A 958 -13.53 4.79 -11.90
N SER A 959 -14.22 5.85 -11.46
CA SER A 959 -15.68 5.97 -11.63
C SER A 959 -16.08 6.17 -13.09
N ARG A 960 -15.30 6.93 -13.87
CA ARG A 960 -15.49 7.10 -15.31
C ARG A 960 -15.25 5.80 -16.05
N ASP A 961 -14.14 5.10 -15.80
CA ASP A 961 -13.83 3.84 -16.48
C ASP A 961 -14.91 2.77 -16.22
N ARG A 962 -15.39 2.67 -14.97
CA ARG A 962 -16.54 1.81 -14.63
C ARG A 962 -17.81 2.25 -15.34
N GLY A 963 -18.07 3.56 -15.41
CA GLY A 963 -19.19 4.11 -16.15
C GLY A 963 -19.12 3.78 -17.65
N ARG A 964 -17.93 3.90 -18.26
CA ARG A 964 -17.68 3.60 -19.68
C ARG A 964 -18.02 2.15 -19.99
N LEU A 965 -17.57 1.20 -19.16
CA LEU A 965 -17.97 -0.21 -19.34
C LEU A 965 -19.48 -0.38 -19.21
N LYS A 966 -20.12 0.15 -18.17
CA LYS A 966 -21.55 -0.07 -17.96
C LYS A 966 -22.40 0.52 -19.08
N ILE A 967 -22.04 1.70 -19.60
CA ILE A 967 -22.68 2.27 -20.79
C ILE A 967 -22.40 1.40 -22.02
N ALA A 968 -21.16 0.97 -22.23
CA ALA A 968 -20.80 0.09 -23.34
C ALA A 968 -21.62 -1.22 -23.33
N MET A 969 -21.82 -1.84 -22.17
CA MET A 969 -22.66 -3.04 -22.02
C MET A 969 -24.14 -2.78 -22.34
N GLN A 970 -24.65 -1.56 -22.12
CA GLN A 970 -26.04 -1.24 -22.46
C GLN A 970 -26.23 -1.03 -23.97
N ILE A 971 -25.23 -0.49 -24.66
CA ILE A 971 -25.34 -0.15 -26.08
C ILE A 971 -24.79 -1.24 -27.02
N VAL A 972 -24.03 -2.22 -26.53
CA VAL A 972 -23.35 -3.23 -27.36
C VAL A 972 -24.27 -3.95 -28.36
N ALA A 973 -25.54 -4.16 -27.99
CA ALA A 973 -26.54 -4.80 -28.83
C ALA A 973 -27.00 -3.93 -30.02
N THR A 974 -26.87 -2.60 -29.93
CA THR A 974 -27.28 -1.64 -30.97
C THR A 974 -26.10 -0.96 -31.66
N ASP A 975 -24.98 -0.78 -30.95
CA ASP A 975 -23.75 -0.16 -31.42
C ASP A 975 -22.52 -0.84 -30.81
N THR A 976 -22.19 -2.02 -31.36
CA THR A 976 -21.04 -2.83 -30.92
C THR A 976 -19.70 -2.09 -31.10
N ALA A 977 -19.55 -1.32 -32.19
CA ALA A 977 -18.33 -0.58 -32.48
C ALA A 977 -18.13 0.60 -31.51
N GLY A 978 -19.20 1.36 -31.24
CA GLY A 978 -19.20 2.43 -30.25
C GLY A 978 -18.92 1.92 -28.84
N ALA A 979 -19.50 0.78 -28.44
CA ALA A 979 -19.21 0.13 -27.17
C ALA A 979 -17.71 -0.19 -27.01
N ALA A 980 -17.10 -0.79 -28.04
CA ALA A 980 -15.66 -1.11 -28.04
C ALA A 980 -14.79 0.16 -28.00
N ALA A 981 -15.15 1.19 -28.77
CA ALA A 981 -14.45 2.47 -28.74
C ALA A 981 -14.53 3.15 -27.36
N LEU A 982 -15.68 3.08 -26.69
CA LEU A 982 -15.89 3.66 -25.37
C LEU A 982 -15.01 3.00 -24.30
N VAL A 983 -14.93 1.66 -24.29
CA VAL A 983 -14.08 0.93 -23.34
C VAL A 983 -12.59 1.17 -23.60
N ARG A 984 -12.15 1.29 -24.85
CA ARG A 984 -10.74 1.61 -25.17
C ARG A 984 -10.28 2.97 -24.64
N ARG A 985 -11.24 3.88 -24.37
CA ARG A 985 -10.98 5.19 -23.75
C ARG A 985 -10.79 5.13 -22.23
N CYS A 986 -10.94 3.97 -21.59
CA CYS A 986 -10.62 3.84 -20.17
C CYS A 986 -9.16 4.27 -19.91
N GLU A 987 -8.96 5.09 -18.89
CA GLU A 987 -7.70 5.79 -18.64
C GLU A 987 -6.74 4.95 -17.79
N ASP A 988 -7.25 4.25 -16.78
CA ASP A 988 -6.45 3.33 -15.99
C ASP A 988 -6.27 2.00 -16.74
N ALA A 989 -5.02 1.53 -16.83
CA ALA A 989 -4.68 0.32 -17.57
C ALA A 989 -5.37 -0.93 -17.01
N GLY A 990 -5.47 -1.06 -15.68
CA GLY A 990 -6.13 -2.18 -15.01
C GLY A 990 -7.63 -2.20 -15.32
N ASN A 991 -8.29 -1.06 -15.13
CA ASN A 991 -9.70 -0.86 -15.46
C ASN A 991 -10.00 -1.11 -16.94
N ARG A 992 -9.13 -0.62 -17.85
CA ARG A 992 -9.30 -0.83 -19.29
C ARG A 992 -9.22 -2.30 -19.67
N ALA A 993 -8.21 -3.03 -19.18
CA ALA A 993 -8.10 -4.47 -19.45
C ALA A 993 -9.33 -5.23 -18.92
N GLN A 994 -9.82 -4.87 -17.73
CA GLN A 994 -11.02 -5.48 -17.16
C GLN A 994 -12.26 -5.20 -18.00
N ALA A 995 -12.44 -3.94 -18.41
CA ALA A 995 -13.54 -3.51 -19.24
C ALA A 995 -13.56 -4.23 -20.60
N LEU A 996 -12.39 -4.39 -21.23
CA LEU A 996 -12.25 -5.11 -22.50
C LEU A 996 -12.68 -6.59 -22.35
N GLY A 997 -12.24 -7.26 -21.28
CA GLY A 997 -12.62 -8.65 -21.01
C GLY A 997 -14.11 -8.84 -20.78
N TYR A 998 -14.76 -7.96 -20.01
CA TYR A 998 -16.22 -8.02 -19.83
C TYR A 998 -16.98 -7.72 -21.12
N LEU A 999 -16.57 -6.70 -21.86
CA LEU A 999 -17.21 -6.35 -23.12
C LEU A 999 -17.05 -7.47 -24.16
N ALA A 1000 -15.92 -8.17 -24.20
CA ALA A 1000 -15.71 -9.30 -25.10
C ALA A 1000 -16.80 -10.37 -24.95
N VAL A 1001 -17.21 -10.69 -23.73
CA VAL A 1001 -18.27 -11.68 -23.46
C VAL A 1001 -19.61 -11.25 -24.06
N GLU A 1002 -19.97 -9.97 -23.92
CA GLU A 1002 -21.21 -9.42 -24.47
C GLU A 1002 -21.16 -9.23 -26.01
N VAL A 1003 -19.96 -9.02 -26.57
CA VAL A 1003 -19.75 -8.85 -28.02
C VAL A 1003 -19.76 -10.20 -28.74
N ALA A 1004 -19.33 -11.30 -28.10
CA ALA A 1004 -19.16 -12.59 -28.76
C ALA A 1004 -20.41 -13.14 -29.48
N PRO A 1005 -21.65 -12.98 -28.96
CA PRO A 1005 -22.86 -13.42 -29.67
C PRO A 1005 -23.12 -12.67 -30.98
N VAL A 1006 -22.58 -11.45 -31.15
CA VAL A 1006 -22.80 -10.60 -32.33
C VAL A 1006 -21.59 -10.50 -33.25
N ASP A 1007 -20.37 -10.45 -32.70
CA ASP A 1007 -19.11 -10.36 -33.44
C ASP A 1007 -17.99 -11.10 -32.70
N GLN A 1008 -17.84 -12.39 -33.01
CA GLN A 1008 -16.87 -13.25 -32.35
C GLN A 1008 -15.41 -12.82 -32.59
N GLN A 1009 -15.08 -12.30 -33.78
CA GLN A 1009 -13.71 -11.89 -34.10
C GLN A 1009 -13.31 -10.64 -33.34
N LEU A 1010 -14.25 -9.68 -33.19
CA LEU A 1010 -14.03 -8.51 -32.35
C LEU A 1010 -13.88 -8.93 -30.89
N ALA A 1011 -14.70 -9.84 -30.37
CA ALA A 1011 -14.55 -10.35 -29.01
C ALA A 1011 -13.15 -10.93 -28.75
N TRP A 1012 -12.60 -11.71 -29.68
CA TRP A 1012 -11.22 -12.21 -29.57
C TRP A 1012 -10.19 -11.09 -29.57
N THR A 1013 -10.37 -10.08 -30.43
CA THR A 1013 -9.49 -8.89 -30.47
C THR A 1013 -9.50 -8.13 -29.14
N LEU A 1014 -10.67 -8.01 -28.50
CA LEU A 1014 -10.79 -7.36 -27.18
C LEU A 1014 -10.07 -8.16 -26.08
N ILE A 1015 -10.09 -9.51 -26.15
CA ILE A 1015 -9.31 -10.38 -25.25
C ILE A 1015 -7.80 -10.17 -25.47
N ASP A 1016 -7.34 -10.12 -26.73
CA ASP A 1016 -5.93 -9.87 -27.06
C ASP A 1016 -5.45 -8.52 -26.51
N GLU A 1017 -6.23 -7.46 -26.71
CA GLU A 1017 -5.94 -6.14 -26.17
C GLU A 1017 -5.88 -6.15 -24.63
N ALA A 1018 -6.81 -6.84 -23.96
CA ALA A 1018 -6.82 -6.96 -22.51
C ALA A 1018 -5.57 -7.67 -21.98
N LEU A 1019 -5.16 -8.78 -22.62
CA LEU A 1019 -3.96 -9.53 -22.27
C LEU A 1019 -2.68 -8.73 -22.51
N ALA A 1020 -2.63 -7.99 -23.62
CA ALA A 1020 -1.50 -7.10 -23.94
C ALA A 1020 -1.35 -5.97 -22.91
N ILE A 1021 -2.46 -5.32 -22.53
CA ILE A 1021 -2.45 -4.28 -21.47
C ILE A 1021 -1.97 -4.87 -20.15
N HIS A 1022 -2.49 -6.05 -19.77
CA HIS A 1022 -2.07 -6.73 -18.55
C HIS A 1022 -0.57 -7.02 -18.54
N ARG A 1023 -0.04 -7.54 -19.67
CA ARG A 1023 1.39 -7.85 -19.82
C ARG A 1023 2.26 -6.59 -19.76
N GLY A 1024 1.83 -5.51 -20.41
CA GLY A 1024 2.57 -4.27 -20.52
C GLY A 1024 2.53 -3.39 -19.27
N SER A 1025 1.58 -3.64 -18.36
CA SER A 1025 1.32 -2.78 -17.18
C SER A 1025 1.22 -3.56 -15.86
N PRO A 1026 2.18 -4.44 -15.50
CA PRO A 1026 2.06 -5.27 -14.30
C PRO A 1026 1.92 -4.45 -13.01
N ASP A 1027 2.48 -3.24 -12.97
CA ASP A 1027 2.39 -2.31 -11.84
C ASP A 1027 0.96 -1.77 -11.61
N ALA A 1028 0.13 -1.70 -12.66
CA ALA A 1028 -1.29 -1.31 -12.54
C ALA A 1028 -2.09 -2.29 -11.67
N TYR A 1029 -1.58 -3.50 -11.46
CA TYR A 1029 -2.21 -4.56 -10.68
C TYR A 1029 -1.58 -4.74 -9.29
N GLN A 1030 -0.64 -3.88 -8.87
CA GLN A 1030 0.09 -3.98 -7.58
C GLN A 1030 -0.51 -3.16 -6.41
N GLY A 1031 -1.76 -2.70 -6.50
CA GLY A 1031 -2.38 -1.84 -5.47
C GLY A 1031 -2.96 -2.59 -4.26
N TYR A 1032 -2.90 -1.96 -3.08
CA TYR A 1032 -3.56 -2.44 -1.84
C TYR A 1032 -5.08 -2.63 -2.00
N ILE A 1033 -5.71 -1.83 -2.85
CA ILE A 1033 -7.16 -1.86 -3.11
C ILE A 1033 -7.54 -3.06 -3.99
N ASN A 1034 -6.59 -3.59 -4.76
CA ASN A 1034 -6.77 -4.72 -5.65
C ASN A 1034 -6.41 -6.00 -4.92
N TYR A 1035 -7.13 -6.33 -3.85
CA TYR A 1035 -6.99 -7.55 -3.02
C TYR A 1035 -7.03 -8.90 -3.80
N GLY A 1036 -6.91 -8.88 -5.12
CA GLY A 1036 -6.65 -9.99 -6.00
C GLY A 1036 -5.44 -9.84 -6.93
N GLN A 1037 -4.51 -8.88 -6.82
CA GLN A 1037 -3.19 -8.85 -7.51
C GLN A 1037 -3.24 -9.22 -9.04
N ALA A 1038 -2.10 -9.42 -9.73
CA ALA A 1038 -2.12 -9.67 -11.19
C ALA A 1038 -2.72 -11.04 -11.59
N GLY A 1039 -2.52 -12.06 -10.76
CA GLY A 1039 -2.92 -13.45 -11.04
C GLY A 1039 -4.43 -13.69 -11.15
N PRO A 1040 -5.23 -13.46 -10.08
CA PRO A 1040 -6.69 -13.55 -10.11
C PRO A 1040 -7.35 -12.77 -11.25
N PHE A 1041 -6.86 -11.56 -11.57
CA PHE A 1041 -7.34 -10.81 -12.72
C PHE A 1041 -7.07 -11.53 -14.05
N ALA A 1042 -5.84 -12.02 -14.27
CA ALA A 1042 -5.54 -12.81 -15.45
C ALA A 1042 -6.39 -14.09 -15.51
N GLY A 1043 -6.66 -14.73 -14.36
CA GLY A 1043 -7.58 -15.86 -14.25
C GLY A 1043 -9.00 -15.52 -14.69
N LEU A 1044 -9.55 -14.36 -14.28
CA LEU A 1044 -10.84 -13.88 -14.75
C LEU A 1044 -10.84 -13.63 -16.27
N LEU A 1045 -9.78 -13.01 -16.82
CA LEU A 1045 -9.62 -12.83 -18.26
C LEU A 1045 -9.60 -14.18 -18.99
N ALA A 1046 -8.96 -15.21 -18.43
CA ALA A 1046 -8.97 -16.55 -19.01
C ALA A 1046 -10.38 -17.16 -19.01
N TYR A 1047 -11.15 -16.96 -17.94
CA TYR A 1047 -12.54 -17.39 -17.90
C TYR A 1047 -13.37 -16.68 -18.97
N GLN A 1048 -13.23 -15.36 -19.12
CA GLN A 1048 -13.91 -14.59 -20.16
C GLN A 1048 -13.49 -15.05 -21.57
N ALA A 1049 -12.20 -15.29 -21.80
CA ALA A 1049 -11.69 -15.85 -23.05
C ALA A 1049 -12.34 -17.22 -23.37
N SER A 1050 -12.51 -18.09 -22.36
CA SER A 1050 -13.18 -19.38 -22.54
C SER A 1050 -14.65 -19.25 -22.94
N LEU A 1051 -15.37 -18.27 -22.37
CA LEU A 1051 -16.78 -18.02 -22.68
C LEU A 1051 -16.99 -17.56 -24.12
N VAL A 1052 -16.05 -16.81 -24.68
CA VAL A 1052 -16.13 -16.32 -26.08
C VAL A 1052 -15.58 -17.33 -27.10
N GLY A 1053 -15.21 -18.53 -26.65
CA GLY A 1053 -14.55 -19.54 -27.46
C GLY A 1053 -13.23 -19.03 -28.04
N TYR A 1054 -12.46 -18.27 -27.26
CA TYR A 1054 -11.17 -17.75 -27.68
C TYR A 1054 -10.27 -18.92 -28.07
N PRO A 1055 -9.66 -18.88 -29.27
CA PRO A 1055 -9.12 -20.10 -29.84
C PRO A 1055 -7.81 -20.52 -29.16
N ASP A 1056 -6.98 -19.59 -28.67
CA ASP A 1056 -5.70 -19.90 -28.00
C ASP A 1056 -5.75 -19.86 -26.48
N MET A 1057 -6.57 -20.74 -25.91
CA MET A 1057 -6.65 -20.85 -24.46
C MET A 1057 -5.35 -21.31 -23.81
N GLU A 1058 -4.46 -22.02 -24.53
CA GLU A 1058 -3.16 -22.46 -24.01
C GLU A 1058 -2.27 -21.26 -23.67
N SER A 1059 -2.11 -20.30 -24.59
CA SER A 1059 -1.32 -19.08 -24.31
C SER A 1059 -1.93 -18.24 -23.20
N VAL A 1060 -3.26 -18.18 -23.14
CA VAL A 1060 -3.98 -17.47 -22.06
C VAL A 1060 -3.69 -18.12 -20.71
N VAL A 1061 -3.75 -19.46 -20.60
CA VAL A 1061 -3.38 -20.17 -19.37
C VAL A 1061 -1.92 -19.91 -18.99
N TRP A 1062 -0.99 -19.89 -19.94
CA TRP A 1062 0.41 -19.53 -19.65
C TRP A 1062 0.55 -18.12 -19.10
N HIS A 1063 -0.24 -17.18 -19.61
CA HIS A 1063 -0.27 -15.80 -19.12
C HIS A 1063 -0.81 -15.72 -17.69
N VAL A 1064 -1.85 -16.50 -17.37
CA VAL A 1064 -2.37 -16.63 -15.99
C VAL A 1064 -1.31 -17.21 -15.05
N MET A 1065 -0.65 -18.30 -15.45
CA MET A 1065 0.39 -18.95 -14.65
C MET A 1065 1.59 -18.03 -14.40
N ALA A 1066 1.99 -17.26 -15.41
CA ALA A 1066 3.03 -16.24 -15.26
C ALA A 1066 2.60 -15.12 -14.29
N ALA A 1067 1.36 -14.64 -14.42
CA ALA A 1067 0.79 -13.58 -13.58
C ALA A 1067 0.61 -14.00 -12.11
N ALA A 1068 0.24 -15.26 -11.85
CA ALA A 1068 0.11 -15.84 -10.51
C ALA A 1068 1.39 -15.68 -9.67
N ARG A 1069 2.53 -15.51 -10.35
CA ARG A 1069 3.86 -15.53 -9.78
C ARG A 1069 4.67 -14.26 -10.08
N ALA A 1070 4.12 -13.27 -10.82
CA ALA A 1070 4.85 -12.10 -11.32
C ALA A 1070 5.18 -11.02 -10.27
N GLN A 1071 5.23 -11.34 -8.99
CA GLN A 1071 5.29 -10.31 -7.95
C GLN A 1071 6.70 -9.81 -7.68
N GLY A 1072 6.83 -8.49 -7.52
CA GLY A 1072 8.08 -7.85 -7.09
C GLY A 1072 8.49 -8.29 -5.68
N ARG A 1073 9.76 -8.04 -5.34
CA ARG A 1073 10.46 -8.49 -4.11
C ARG A 1073 9.80 -8.15 -2.76
N SER A 1074 8.73 -7.36 -2.74
CA SER A 1074 8.16 -6.78 -1.51
C SER A 1074 6.88 -7.48 -1.00
N VAL A 1075 6.44 -8.58 -1.63
CA VAL A 1075 5.14 -9.18 -1.28
C VAL A 1075 5.30 -10.30 -0.25
N ARG A 1076 4.64 -10.12 0.90
CA ARG A 1076 4.59 -11.07 2.04
C ARG A 1076 4.16 -12.47 1.58
N GLY A 1077 4.62 -13.53 2.26
CA GLY A 1077 4.27 -14.94 1.97
C GLY A 1077 2.76 -15.17 1.92
N GLN A 1078 2.01 -14.60 2.85
CA GLN A 1078 0.54 -14.67 2.84
C GLN A 1078 -0.07 -14.05 1.57
N ALA A 1079 0.47 -12.93 1.09
CA ALA A 1079 -0.04 -12.30 -0.13
C ALA A 1079 0.31 -13.12 -1.38
N ARG A 1080 1.47 -13.80 -1.41
CA ARG A 1080 1.78 -14.80 -2.46
C ARG A 1080 0.77 -15.95 -2.46
N LEU A 1081 0.42 -16.48 -1.27
CA LEU A 1081 -0.61 -17.50 -1.13
C LEU A 1081 -1.99 -16.99 -1.58
N GLN A 1082 -2.34 -15.75 -1.22
CA GLN A 1082 -3.57 -15.09 -1.67
C GLN A 1082 -3.66 -14.98 -3.19
N VAL A 1083 -2.60 -14.58 -3.89
CA VAL A 1083 -2.59 -14.58 -5.36
C VAL A 1083 -2.74 -15.97 -5.91
N THR A 1084 -1.95 -16.92 -5.40
CA THR A 1084 -1.89 -18.27 -5.93
C THR A 1084 -3.27 -18.94 -5.80
N ILE A 1085 -3.89 -18.82 -4.63
CA ILE A 1085 -5.24 -19.33 -4.37
C ILE A 1085 -6.27 -18.60 -5.23
N GLY A 1086 -6.27 -17.26 -5.23
CA GLY A 1086 -7.22 -16.50 -6.03
C GLY A 1086 -7.12 -16.81 -7.53
N THR A 1087 -5.88 -16.99 -8.04
CA THR A 1087 -5.64 -17.36 -9.43
C THR A 1087 -6.16 -18.76 -9.71
N ALA A 1088 -5.84 -19.72 -8.83
CA ALA A 1088 -6.29 -21.10 -8.96
C ALA A 1088 -7.82 -21.20 -8.98
N ARG A 1089 -8.55 -20.36 -8.22
CA ARG A 1089 -10.03 -20.37 -8.23
C ARG A 1089 -10.61 -20.03 -9.59
N PHE A 1090 -10.12 -18.98 -10.24
CA PHE A 1090 -10.57 -18.64 -11.59
C PHE A 1090 -10.06 -19.64 -12.63
N LEU A 1091 -8.80 -20.05 -12.52
CA LEU A 1091 -8.21 -21.01 -13.45
C LEU A 1091 -8.92 -22.37 -13.36
N ALA A 1092 -9.46 -22.76 -12.21
CA ALA A 1092 -10.24 -23.99 -12.05
C ALA A 1092 -11.54 -24.01 -12.87
N LEU A 1093 -12.03 -22.84 -13.31
CA LEU A 1093 -13.18 -22.74 -14.21
C LEU A 1093 -12.80 -22.95 -15.69
N VAL A 1094 -11.51 -22.93 -16.01
CA VAL A 1094 -10.97 -22.93 -17.38
C VAL A 1094 -10.09 -24.15 -17.62
N ASP A 1095 -9.05 -24.30 -16.81
CA ASP A 1095 -8.08 -25.38 -16.81
C ASP A 1095 -7.85 -25.87 -15.36
N PRO A 1096 -8.67 -26.83 -14.89
CA PRO A 1096 -8.53 -27.43 -13.58
C PRO A 1096 -7.19 -28.13 -13.37
N ALA A 1097 -6.53 -28.61 -14.43
CA ALA A 1097 -5.23 -29.26 -14.29
C ALA A 1097 -4.17 -28.23 -13.93
N ALA A 1098 -4.12 -27.09 -14.62
CA ALA A 1098 -3.22 -25.99 -14.28
C ALA A 1098 -3.53 -25.41 -12.89
N ALA A 1099 -4.83 -25.25 -12.55
CA ALA A 1099 -5.25 -24.82 -11.23
C ALA A 1099 -4.84 -25.82 -10.12
N ARG A 1100 -4.95 -27.13 -10.38
CA ARG A 1100 -4.50 -28.18 -9.46
C ARG A 1100 -3.02 -28.04 -9.13
N GLU A 1101 -2.19 -27.79 -10.14
CA GLU A 1101 -0.76 -27.62 -9.90
C GLU A 1101 -0.45 -26.38 -9.05
N LEU A 1102 -1.17 -25.26 -9.23
CA LEU A 1102 -1.08 -24.12 -8.33
C LEU A 1102 -1.49 -24.50 -6.90
N LEU A 1103 -2.59 -25.24 -6.73
CA LEU A 1103 -3.08 -25.66 -5.42
C LEU A 1103 -2.16 -26.66 -4.72
N LEU A 1104 -1.47 -27.52 -5.46
CA LEU A 1104 -0.46 -28.42 -4.89
C LEU A 1104 0.68 -27.62 -4.25
N THR A 1105 1.11 -26.53 -4.89
CA THR A 1105 2.15 -25.64 -4.29
C THR A 1105 1.66 -24.94 -3.02
N VAL A 1106 0.35 -24.73 -2.89
CA VAL A 1106 -0.27 -24.17 -1.67
C VAL A 1106 -0.48 -25.26 -0.61
N GLY A 1107 -0.81 -26.49 -1.01
CA GLY A 1107 -1.07 -27.61 -0.10
C GLY A 1107 0.15 -27.99 0.74
N GLU A 1108 1.35 -27.81 0.20
CA GLU A 1108 2.61 -27.91 0.95
C GLU A 1108 2.69 -26.90 2.12
N GLN A 1109 1.86 -25.86 2.10
CA GLN A 1109 1.76 -24.78 3.08
C GLN A 1109 0.36 -24.66 3.70
N GLU A 1110 -0.48 -25.72 3.65
CA GLU A 1110 -1.87 -25.67 4.14
C GLU A 1110 -1.97 -25.18 5.59
N ASP A 1111 -1.07 -25.65 6.45
CA ASP A 1111 -1.01 -25.29 7.87
C ASP A 1111 -0.72 -23.80 8.09
N GLN A 1112 -0.23 -23.10 7.06
CA GLN A 1112 0.05 -21.67 7.11
C GLN A 1112 -1.14 -20.80 6.69
N LEU A 1113 -2.20 -21.39 6.13
CA LEU A 1113 -3.35 -20.63 5.65
C LEU A 1113 -4.14 -20.06 6.83
N PRO A 1114 -4.29 -18.71 6.91
CA PRO A 1114 -5.09 -18.10 7.96
C PRO A 1114 -6.52 -18.60 7.90
N ARG A 1115 -6.95 -19.27 8.97
CA ARG A 1115 -8.34 -19.63 9.24
C ARG A 1115 -8.92 -18.48 10.08
N GLY A 1116 -9.50 -17.49 9.42
CA GLY A 1116 -9.84 -16.20 10.02
C GLY A 1116 -10.89 -16.29 11.14
N ASP A 1117 -10.84 -15.33 12.07
CA ASP A 1117 -11.90 -15.04 13.05
C ASP A 1117 -12.86 -13.92 12.54
N GLY A 1118 -12.97 -13.73 11.21
CA GLY A 1118 -13.99 -12.91 10.54
C GLY A 1118 -13.68 -12.62 9.06
N GLY A 1119 -14.63 -12.92 8.15
CA GLY A 1119 -14.51 -12.70 6.69
C GLY A 1119 -14.32 -13.99 5.88
N VAL A 1120 -14.22 -13.91 4.54
CA VAL A 1120 -13.86 -15.09 3.74
C VAL A 1120 -12.38 -15.36 3.98
N SER A 1121 -12.07 -16.37 4.80
CA SER A 1121 -10.68 -16.66 5.13
C SER A 1121 -9.89 -17.11 3.89
N LEU A 1122 -8.57 -16.95 3.90
CA LEU A 1122 -7.75 -17.44 2.79
C LEU A 1122 -7.87 -18.97 2.65
N TYR A 1123 -8.08 -19.67 3.76
CA TYR A 1123 -8.39 -21.10 3.79
C TYR A 1123 -9.72 -21.43 3.09
N ASP A 1124 -10.76 -20.62 3.26
CA ASP A 1124 -12.04 -20.82 2.56
C ASP A 1124 -11.89 -20.66 1.05
N GLN A 1125 -11.08 -19.69 0.61
CA GLN A 1125 -10.77 -19.50 -0.80
C GLN A 1125 -10.00 -20.71 -1.37
N TRP A 1126 -9.08 -21.29 -0.59
CA TRP A 1126 -8.37 -22.51 -0.96
C TRP A 1126 -9.30 -23.72 -1.06
N LEU A 1127 -10.22 -23.90 -0.11
CA LEU A 1127 -11.26 -24.93 -0.18
C LEU A 1127 -12.16 -24.76 -1.40
N GLN A 1128 -12.57 -23.53 -1.72
CA GLN A 1128 -13.35 -23.23 -2.92
C GLN A 1128 -12.60 -23.64 -4.19
N ALA A 1129 -11.30 -23.35 -4.26
CA ALA A 1129 -10.46 -23.74 -5.39
C ALA A 1129 -10.44 -25.28 -5.55
N TRP A 1130 -10.24 -26.02 -4.47
CA TRP A 1130 -10.27 -27.49 -4.50
C TRP A 1130 -11.62 -28.05 -4.91
N LEU A 1131 -12.73 -27.47 -4.44
CA LEU A 1131 -14.07 -27.91 -4.86
C LEU A 1131 -14.36 -27.70 -6.36
N LEU A 1132 -13.67 -26.74 -6.99
CA LEU A 1132 -13.74 -26.51 -8.43
C LEU A 1132 -12.84 -27.50 -9.18
N VAL A 1133 -11.62 -27.72 -8.70
CA VAL A 1133 -10.60 -28.58 -9.34
C VAL A 1133 -10.90 -30.06 -9.20
N ASP A 1134 -11.09 -30.53 -7.97
CA ASP A 1134 -11.31 -31.91 -7.57
C ASP A 1134 -12.34 -31.93 -6.44
N PHE A 1135 -13.61 -32.01 -6.82
CA PHE A 1135 -14.72 -31.93 -5.88
C PHE A 1135 -14.64 -32.99 -4.77
N ALA A 1136 -14.22 -34.21 -5.09
CA ALA A 1136 -14.15 -35.28 -4.10
C ALA A 1136 -13.08 -34.96 -3.04
N HIS A 1137 -11.90 -34.50 -3.48
CA HIS A 1137 -10.86 -34.07 -2.56
C HIS A 1137 -11.27 -32.83 -1.73
N GLY A 1138 -11.82 -31.79 -2.37
CA GLY A 1138 -12.29 -30.59 -1.68
C GLY A 1138 -13.42 -30.87 -0.68
N ALA A 1139 -14.34 -31.78 -1.00
CA ALA A 1139 -15.40 -32.20 -0.10
C ALA A 1139 -14.85 -32.93 1.14
N GLU A 1140 -13.85 -33.79 0.96
CA GLU A 1140 -13.20 -34.47 2.08
C GLU A 1140 -12.40 -33.50 2.97
N LEU A 1141 -11.68 -32.54 2.38
CA LEU A 1141 -11.00 -31.47 3.13
C LEU A 1141 -11.99 -30.65 3.97
N LEU A 1142 -13.13 -30.24 3.37
CA LEU A 1142 -14.17 -29.54 4.11
C LEU A 1142 -14.77 -30.40 5.23
N LYS A 1143 -15.01 -31.69 4.98
CA LYS A 1143 -15.52 -32.63 5.98
C LYS A 1143 -14.58 -32.76 7.18
N GLN A 1144 -13.28 -32.85 6.92
CA GLN A 1144 -12.26 -32.89 7.97
C GLN A 1144 -12.23 -31.59 8.77
N ASP A 1145 -12.31 -30.44 8.09
CA ASP A 1145 -12.36 -29.14 8.76
C ASP A 1145 -13.61 -28.97 9.63
N LEU A 1146 -14.79 -29.36 9.13
CA LEU A 1146 -16.04 -29.32 9.91
C LEU A 1146 -16.00 -30.22 11.14
N ARG A 1147 -15.39 -31.41 11.05
CA ARG A 1147 -15.16 -32.29 12.21
C ARG A 1147 -14.24 -31.64 13.23
N ARG A 1148 -13.12 -31.06 12.76
CA ARG A 1148 -12.19 -30.31 13.62
C ARG A 1148 -12.87 -29.14 14.32
N LEU A 1149 -13.76 -28.41 13.63
CA LEU A 1149 -14.56 -27.33 14.22
C LEU A 1149 -15.55 -27.84 15.27
N ALA A 1150 -16.18 -29.01 15.04
CA ALA A 1150 -17.05 -29.66 16.01
C ALA A 1150 -16.29 -30.03 17.29
N ASP A 1151 -15.05 -30.53 17.15
CA ASP A 1151 -14.21 -30.96 18.26
C ASP A 1151 -13.56 -29.78 19.00
N GLY A 1152 -13.37 -28.63 18.33
CA GLY A 1152 -12.66 -27.46 18.87
C GLY A 1152 -13.40 -26.65 19.93
N GLY A 1153 -14.68 -26.93 20.21
CA GLY A 1153 -15.44 -26.31 21.30
C GLY A 1153 -15.71 -24.80 21.18
N LYS A 1154 -15.46 -24.18 20.01
CA LYS A 1154 -15.77 -22.76 19.76
C LYS A 1154 -17.29 -22.53 19.83
N GLN A 1155 -17.72 -21.43 20.45
CA GLN A 1155 -19.15 -21.11 20.63
C GLN A 1155 -19.89 -20.76 19.33
N ASP A 1156 -19.17 -20.38 18.28
CA ASP A 1156 -19.73 -20.10 16.96
C ASP A 1156 -18.66 -20.31 15.86
N PRO A 1157 -18.38 -21.56 15.47
CA PRO A 1157 -17.29 -21.88 14.55
C PRO A 1157 -17.55 -21.42 13.11
N LEU A 1158 -18.81 -21.12 12.76
CA LEU A 1158 -19.21 -20.67 11.42
C LEU A 1158 -19.45 -19.16 11.33
N ARG A 1159 -19.46 -18.42 12.44
CA ARG A 1159 -19.62 -16.95 12.45
C ARG A 1159 -18.67 -16.22 11.51
N HIS A 1160 -17.54 -16.86 11.22
CA HIS A 1160 -16.35 -16.22 10.69
C HIS A 1160 -15.85 -16.82 9.38
N GLY A 1161 -16.61 -17.71 8.70
CA GLY A 1161 -16.17 -18.33 7.45
C GLY A 1161 -17.15 -19.32 6.79
N HIS A 1162 -16.74 -19.88 5.66
CA HIS A 1162 -17.36 -20.97 4.88
C HIS A 1162 -18.69 -20.68 4.16
N GLY A 1163 -19.37 -19.56 4.40
CA GLY A 1163 -20.61 -19.21 3.68
C GLY A 1163 -20.45 -19.28 2.14
N GLY A 1164 -19.36 -18.73 1.61
CA GLY A 1164 -19.01 -18.83 0.18
C GLY A 1164 -18.69 -20.26 -0.29
N VAL A 1165 -18.10 -21.09 0.57
CA VAL A 1165 -17.81 -22.51 0.29
C VAL A 1165 -19.13 -23.28 0.10
N PHE A 1166 -20.11 -23.08 0.98
CA PHE A 1166 -21.42 -23.75 0.88
C PHE A 1166 -22.27 -23.23 -0.29
N ARG A 1167 -22.21 -21.93 -0.58
CA ARG A 1167 -22.80 -21.39 -1.82
C ARG A 1167 -22.19 -22.08 -3.03
N LEU A 1168 -20.86 -22.22 -3.09
CA LEU A 1168 -20.17 -22.86 -4.21
C LEU A 1168 -20.49 -24.36 -4.38
N LEU A 1169 -20.62 -25.10 -3.27
CA LEU A 1169 -20.97 -26.53 -3.27
C LEU A 1169 -22.25 -26.84 -4.04
N THR A 1170 -23.20 -25.90 -4.00
CA THR A 1170 -24.55 -26.04 -4.54
C THR A 1170 -24.81 -25.12 -5.73
N ALA A 1171 -23.79 -24.39 -6.16
CA ALA A 1171 -23.86 -23.46 -7.28
C ALA A 1171 -24.01 -24.18 -8.62
N HIS A 1172 -24.92 -23.65 -9.44
CA HIS A 1172 -24.95 -23.99 -10.85
C HIS A 1172 -23.64 -23.55 -11.53
N PRO A 1173 -23.16 -24.25 -12.57
CA PRO A 1173 -21.90 -23.92 -13.24
C PRO A 1173 -21.74 -22.43 -13.59
N GLU A 1174 -22.82 -21.78 -14.04
CA GLU A 1174 -22.89 -20.37 -14.41
C GLU A 1174 -22.75 -19.40 -13.22
N GLU A 1175 -23.17 -19.80 -12.01
CA GLU A 1175 -23.08 -18.97 -10.80
C GLU A 1175 -21.68 -19.02 -10.15
N ARG A 1176 -20.86 -20.00 -10.53
CA ARG A 1176 -19.57 -20.25 -9.86
C ARG A 1176 -18.61 -19.08 -10.02
N VAL A 1177 -18.56 -18.44 -11.19
CA VAL A 1177 -17.69 -17.27 -11.39
C VAL A 1177 -18.11 -16.11 -10.50
N GLU A 1178 -19.41 -15.88 -10.31
CA GLU A 1178 -19.91 -14.83 -9.43
C GLU A 1178 -19.48 -15.09 -8.00
N ILE A 1179 -19.65 -16.31 -7.50
CA ILE A 1179 -19.21 -16.69 -6.15
C ILE A 1179 -17.68 -16.58 -5.99
N VAL A 1180 -16.93 -16.94 -7.03
CA VAL A 1180 -15.46 -16.79 -7.04
C VAL A 1180 -15.07 -15.31 -7.01
N ASN A 1181 -15.80 -14.46 -7.73
CA ASN A 1181 -15.57 -13.02 -7.80
C ASN A 1181 -16.11 -12.25 -6.58
N ASP A 1182 -17.09 -12.81 -5.85
CA ASP A 1182 -17.78 -12.17 -4.73
C ASP A 1182 -16.84 -11.87 -3.54
N SER A 1183 -15.80 -12.68 -3.40
CA SER A 1183 -14.83 -12.64 -2.32
C SER A 1183 -13.65 -11.71 -2.63
N GLU A 1184 -13.63 -10.51 -2.07
CA GLU A 1184 -12.41 -9.72 -1.82
C GLU A 1184 -11.38 -9.59 -2.98
N THR A 1185 -11.71 -9.81 -4.24
CA THR A 1185 -10.71 -9.79 -5.33
C THR A 1185 -10.39 -8.36 -5.79
N GLY A 1186 -11.20 -7.38 -5.38
CA GLY A 1186 -11.14 -6.00 -5.89
C GLY A 1186 -11.57 -5.86 -7.36
N LEU A 1187 -11.94 -6.96 -8.02
CA LEU A 1187 -12.40 -6.99 -9.40
C LEU A 1187 -13.81 -6.39 -9.50
N TRP A 1188 -14.13 -5.81 -10.65
CA TRP A 1188 -15.45 -5.24 -10.88
C TRP A 1188 -16.54 -6.30 -10.73
N LYS A 1189 -17.60 -5.95 -9.99
CA LYS A 1189 -18.84 -6.71 -9.94
C LYS A 1189 -19.86 -5.97 -10.79
N LEU A 1190 -20.42 -6.64 -11.79
CA LEU A 1190 -21.38 -6.02 -12.71
C LEU A 1190 -22.75 -5.77 -12.05
N ASP A 1191 -23.13 -6.55 -11.04
CA ASP A 1191 -24.49 -6.55 -10.48
C ASP A 1191 -24.67 -5.81 -9.14
N GLU A 1192 -23.58 -5.45 -8.45
CA GLU A 1192 -23.64 -4.85 -7.09
C GLU A 1192 -23.99 -3.34 -7.04
N GLU A 1193 -24.21 -2.70 -8.19
CA GLU A 1193 -24.66 -1.31 -8.29
C GLU A 1193 -25.81 -1.16 -9.28
#